data_AF-A0A1G9H5K4-F1
#
_entry.id   AF-A0A1G9H5K4-F1
#
_cell.length_a   1.000
_cell.length_b   1.000
_cell.length_c   1.000
_cell.angle_alpha   90.00
_cell.angle_beta   90.00
_cell.angle_gamma   90.00
#
_symmetry.space_group_name_H-M   'P 1'
#
loop_
_entity.id
_entity.type
_entity.pdbx_description
1 polymer ?
#
loop_
_entity_poly.entity_id
_entity_poly.type
_entity_poly.pdbx_seq_one_letter_code
_entity_poly.pdbx_strand_id
1 'polypeptide(L)'
;MHAVRLFIGAALAAALTLHAQPATAAPRGTTYYVDAAHGDDSSSGRNQGHPWKSLEKVNATTFRPGDRILLRAGQRWQGQLWPKGSGASGAPVTVDSYGKGGRPRIDGAGQVGDAVRLFNQEYWTIRNLEVTNEVPATGTPGENLRDLRGIHVSGDNSETLDGFVIDGVAVHDVTGQVNWIGGSIADNAPGVRFQTGWDGSKKTGGIVFDTTVPDITAPPERPTVLNDVVVQNSTVANTSFAGIVVKQYTGDGRNDAGERIATPTGWGTRVNANDPKFTPHTNIVIRNNHITQADTAYGCNGVYLTNVRGGRVENNVVYRTGTSGIESYFSDDVTIQYNEVYETQQKAGGADSNGIDPDKGTTRHVVQYNYIHDNGDGVLLCQFAFGDAVVRYNVIAGNSRYQIYLHSDRAASAVIHNNTIYNDRSAYLIYGYGSYLEARYDIRNNVLYSTRAATLTTSPTITYAHNLYGGADLAVPAGDTAAVVADPQFADAPIDGPYGTPETGPRLETAYGLRVVSGSQAIDAGAVIDDNGGHDYAGRPLDNGAPDLGAFEYATAKGAKGEAVIGVVRTPSGAPVAGATVTVAGSTATTGADGRYAVKDVRFGRATVTAVKDGYTTATATAQVSFGNVTRADLTMTPDSTAGSVTGRVLDQAARPLSGATVTVLDGARPLAAATSGPDGAFTVDGVPMGEGYAVRAEATGHLAATRTGITVEPVTATDAGSLLLLFPEAEAVAAHTFDDLPDGPLTSGDGLTVSSAGGSVEVVGTPDGKSVRLTRTANSGSTGVSGTYALNGIVTVEAKVMSEELYTSGNHWWGVPYIRGTNGQNAVSVAFTKNTVVAYEGTATRTIGAYEPGRWYTVSVVIDTVNQRFDLYLDGRRVLDDAAFRAPLDSVAQVEYYANSSNYGSVVIDDFRVSQGFAVEGVTNA
;
A
#
# COMPACT_ATOMS: atom_id res chain seq x y z
N MET A 1 -56.00 -2.32 -7.23
CA MET A 1 -56.48 -1.91 -8.56
C MET A 1 -55.61 -0.76 -9.06
N HIS A 2 -54.59 -1.02 -9.87
CA HIS A 2 -54.03 -0.07 -10.83
C HIS A 2 -53.39 -0.90 -11.95
N ALA A 3 -53.89 -0.68 -13.16
CA ALA A 3 -53.66 -1.53 -14.32
C ALA A 3 -52.34 -1.16 -15.00
N VAL A 4 -51.46 -2.15 -15.15
CA VAL A 4 -50.26 -2.07 -15.98
C VAL A 4 -50.69 -2.26 -17.43
N ARG A 5 -50.56 -1.20 -18.25
CA ARG A 5 -50.70 -1.28 -19.72
C ARG A 5 -49.37 -1.74 -20.30
N LEU A 6 -49.36 -2.97 -20.80
CA LEU A 6 -48.29 -3.55 -21.60
C LEU A 6 -48.33 -2.94 -23.01
N PHE A 7 -47.34 -2.12 -23.37
CA PHE A 7 -47.13 -1.69 -24.76
C PHE A 7 -46.25 -2.73 -25.46
N ILE A 8 -46.88 -3.58 -26.28
CA ILE A 8 -46.20 -4.43 -27.25
C ILE A 8 -45.90 -3.56 -28.47
N GLY A 9 -44.66 -3.12 -28.61
CA GLY A 9 -44.16 -2.50 -29.83
C GLY A 9 -43.83 -3.57 -30.86
N ALA A 10 -44.70 -3.76 -31.85
CA ALA A 10 -44.41 -4.58 -33.03
C ALA A 10 -43.36 -3.88 -33.91
N ALA A 11 -42.12 -4.35 -33.86
CA ALA A 11 -41.10 -3.95 -34.82
C ALA A 11 -41.34 -4.70 -36.15
N LEU A 12 -41.78 -3.97 -37.17
CA LEU A 12 -41.87 -4.44 -38.54
C LEU A 12 -40.43 -4.72 -39.04
N ALA A 13 -40.09 -6.00 -39.24
CA ALA A 13 -38.85 -6.40 -39.89
C ALA A 13 -38.91 -6.01 -41.37
N ALA A 14 -38.39 -4.84 -41.72
CA ALA A 14 -38.01 -4.54 -43.09
C ALA A 14 -36.78 -5.38 -43.43
N ALA A 15 -36.99 -6.45 -44.19
CA ALA A 15 -35.92 -7.23 -44.78
C ALA A 15 -35.15 -6.36 -45.78
N LEU A 16 -34.12 -5.65 -45.32
CA LEU A 16 -33.05 -5.22 -46.21
C LEU A 16 -32.30 -6.47 -46.64
N THR A 17 -32.53 -6.90 -47.87
CA THR A 17 -31.60 -7.78 -48.59
C THR A 17 -30.27 -7.05 -48.70
N LEU A 18 -29.38 -7.24 -47.72
CA LEU A 18 -27.96 -7.01 -47.90
C LEU A 18 -27.53 -7.90 -49.06
N HIS A 19 -27.30 -7.28 -50.21
CA HIS A 19 -26.47 -7.90 -51.22
C HIS A 19 -25.10 -8.04 -50.56
N ALA A 20 -24.78 -9.24 -50.08
CA ALA A 20 -23.42 -9.59 -49.72
C ALA A 20 -22.57 -9.34 -50.96
N GLN A 21 -21.81 -8.24 -50.94
CA GLN A 21 -20.73 -8.08 -51.90
C GLN A 21 -19.84 -9.32 -51.74
N PRO A 22 -19.50 -10.01 -52.83
CA PRO A 22 -18.59 -11.15 -52.74
C PRO A 22 -17.32 -10.67 -52.06
N ALA A 23 -16.92 -11.34 -50.97
CA ALA A 23 -15.63 -11.11 -50.35
C ALA A 23 -14.57 -11.26 -51.44
N THR A 24 -13.96 -10.16 -51.85
CA THR A 24 -12.83 -10.16 -52.77
C THR A 24 -11.75 -11.03 -52.12
N ALA A 25 -11.43 -12.16 -52.74
CA ALA A 25 -10.34 -13.01 -52.28
C ALA A 25 -9.09 -12.14 -52.10
N ALA A 26 -8.50 -12.15 -50.90
CA ALA A 26 -7.27 -11.42 -50.61
C ALA A 26 -6.23 -11.73 -51.71
N PRO A 27 -5.49 -10.73 -52.22
CA PRO A 27 -4.49 -10.97 -53.25
C PRO A 27 -3.52 -12.04 -52.79
N ARG A 28 -3.26 -13.05 -53.64
CA ARG A 28 -2.23 -14.07 -53.36
C ARG A 28 -0.87 -13.38 -53.37
N GLY A 29 -0.34 -13.09 -52.19
CA GLY A 29 1.00 -12.54 -52.04
C GLY A 29 2.09 -13.51 -52.49
N THR A 30 3.27 -12.96 -52.72
CA THR A 30 4.46 -13.69 -53.17
C THR A 30 5.29 -14.10 -51.97
N THR A 31 5.73 -15.37 -51.94
CA THR A 31 6.69 -15.86 -50.94
C THR A 31 8.11 -15.73 -51.44
N TYR A 32 8.96 -15.08 -50.65
CA TYR A 32 10.40 -14.94 -50.87
C TYR A 32 11.16 -15.74 -49.81
N TYR A 33 12.21 -16.43 -50.21
CA TYR A 33 13.06 -17.26 -49.35
C TYR A 33 14.45 -16.64 -49.23
N VAL A 34 15.02 -16.62 -48.03
CA VAL A 34 16.35 -16.07 -47.73
C VAL A 34 17.19 -17.13 -47.01
N ASP A 35 18.38 -17.44 -47.53
CA ASP A 35 19.32 -18.43 -46.99
C ASP A 35 20.75 -17.84 -47.04
N ALA A 36 21.30 -17.49 -45.88
CA ALA A 36 22.64 -16.90 -45.74
C ALA A 36 23.76 -17.80 -46.30
N ALA A 37 23.57 -19.13 -46.25
CA ALA A 37 24.60 -20.09 -46.64
C ALA A 37 24.54 -20.44 -48.13
N HIS A 38 23.34 -20.65 -48.67
CA HIS A 38 23.12 -21.19 -50.02
C HIS A 38 22.35 -20.26 -50.97
N GLY A 39 21.98 -19.06 -50.52
CA GLY A 39 21.27 -18.09 -51.34
C GLY A 39 22.18 -17.32 -52.31
N ASP A 40 21.53 -16.69 -53.29
CA ASP A 40 22.12 -15.79 -54.26
C ASP A 40 21.17 -14.61 -54.52
N ASP A 41 21.65 -13.37 -54.32
CA ASP A 41 20.84 -12.15 -54.49
C ASP A 41 20.54 -11.81 -55.96
N SER A 42 21.18 -12.52 -56.90
CA SER A 42 20.82 -12.52 -58.32
C SER A 42 19.57 -13.37 -58.60
N SER A 43 19.17 -14.26 -57.68
CA SER A 43 17.97 -15.08 -57.82
C SER A 43 16.68 -14.27 -57.72
N SER A 44 15.58 -14.84 -58.23
CA SER A 44 14.23 -14.32 -57.98
C SER A 44 13.82 -14.37 -56.50
N GLY A 45 14.41 -15.27 -55.71
CA GLY A 45 14.05 -15.52 -54.30
C GLY A 45 12.69 -16.20 -54.11
N ARG A 46 11.91 -16.44 -55.17
CA ARG A 46 10.52 -16.95 -55.12
C ARG A 46 10.40 -18.48 -55.03
N ASN A 47 11.54 -19.16 -55.00
CA ASN A 47 11.63 -20.62 -54.94
C ASN A 47 12.62 -20.97 -53.83
N GLN A 48 12.23 -21.89 -52.94
CA GLN A 48 13.08 -22.37 -51.85
C GLN A 48 14.44 -22.92 -52.31
N GLY A 49 14.51 -23.51 -53.51
CA GLY A 49 15.76 -24.00 -54.09
C GLY A 49 16.68 -22.90 -54.61
N HIS A 50 16.17 -21.68 -54.84
CA HIS A 50 16.93 -20.52 -55.32
C HIS A 50 16.60 -19.30 -54.43
N PRO A 51 16.94 -19.32 -53.13
CA PRO A 51 16.65 -18.23 -52.22
C PRO A 51 17.58 -17.03 -52.45
N TRP A 52 17.19 -15.85 -51.97
CA TRP A 52 18.11 -14.74 -51.76
C TRP A 52 19.12 -15.07 -50.66
N LYS A 53 20.21 -14.33 -50.59
CA LYS A 53 21.27 -14.53 -49.61
C LYS A 53 21.18 -13.55 -48.45
N SER A 54 20.96 -12.28 -48.75
CA SER A 54 21.31 -11.18 -47.84
C SER A 54 20.12 -10.37 -47.34
N LEU A 55 20.33 -9.62 -46.25
CA LEU A 55 19.35 -8.65 -45.76
C LEU A 55 19.29 -7.44 -46.70
N GLU A 56 20.41 -7.08 -47.35
CA GLU A 56 20.50 -5.99 -48.31
C GLU A 56 19.49 -6.18 -49.46
N LYS A 57 19.37 -7.41 -49.97
CA LYS A 57 18.39 -7.73 -51.02
C LYS A 57 16.95 -7.59 -50.54
N VAL A 58 16.67 -8.01 -49.31
CA VAL A 58 15.36 -7.86 -48.66
C VAL A 58 15.02 -6.38 -48.48
N ASN A 59 15.96 -5.59 -47.95
CA ASN A 59 15.81 -4.17 -47.67
C ASN A 59 15.65 -3.32 -48.94
N ALA A 60 16.19 -3.77 -50.08
CA ALA A 60 16.04 -3.13 -51.38
C ALA A 60 14.69 -3.46 -52.06
N THR A 61 13.90 -4.39 -51.52
CA THR A 61 12.64 -4.84 -52.10
C THR A 61 11.45 -4.13 -51.43
N THR A 62 10.52 -3.62 -52.26
CA THR A 62 9.22 -3.12 -51.80
C THR A 62 8.18 -4.23 -51.92
N PHE A 63 7.73 -4.72 -50.76
CA PHE A 63 6.75 -5.79 -50.64
C PHE A 63 5.31 -5.25 -50.78
N ARG A 64 4.42 -6.14 -51.22
CA ARG A 64 3.00 -5.86 -51.46
C ARG A 64 2.11 -6.60 -50.47
N PRO A 65 0.84 -6.18 -50.30
CA PRO A 65 -0.11 -6.88 -49.45
C PRO A 65 -0.14 -8.40 -49.66
N GLY A 66 0.01 -9.14 -48.56
CA GLY A 66 0.05 -10.60 -48.51
C GLY A 66 1.43 -11.23 -48.78
N ASP A 67 2.46 -10.47 -49.17
CA ASP A 67 3.80 -11.02 -49.42
C ASP A 67 4.41 -11.63 -48.15
N ARG A 68 5.30 -12.62 -48.33
CA ARG A 68 5.97 -13.33 -47.24
C ARG A 68 7.48 -13.34 -47.44
N ILE A 69 8.23 -13.08 -46.37
CA ILE A 69 9.69 -13.13 -46.32
C ILE A 69 10.05 -14.27 -45.35
N LEU A 70 10.53 -15.39 -45.89
CA LEU A 70 10.87 -16.58 -45.11
C LEU A 70 12.38 -16.71 -44.99
N LEU A 71 12.90 -16.54 -43.77
CA LEU A 71 14.32 -16.72 -43.47
C LEU A 71 14.60 -18.18 -43.07
N ARG A 72 15.72 -18.72 -43.52
CA ARG A 72 16.08 -20.11 -43.23
C ARG A 72 16.35 -20.30 -41.74
N ALA A 73 15.65 -21.26 -41.12
CA ALA A 73 15.86 -21.65 -39.74
C ALA A 73 17.31 -22.09 -39.47
N GLY A 74 17.82 -21.74 -38.28
CA GLY A 74 19.18 -22.04 -37.83
C GLY A 74 20.28 -21.18 -38.47
N GLN A 75 19.94 -20.15 -39.24
CA GLN A 75 20.90 -19.25 -39.87
C GLN A 75 20.91 -17.88 -39.21
N ARG A 76 21.99 -17.13 -39.47
CA ARG A 76 22.25 -15.82 -38.89
C ARG A 76 22.58 -14.80 -39.97
N TRP A 77 22.10 -13.57 -39.76
CA TRP A 77 22.45 -12.40 -40.55
C TRP A 77 22.89 -11.29 -39.59
N GLN A 78 24.02 -10.66 -39.90
CA GLN A 78 24.47 -9.47 -39.20
C GLN A 78 24.00 -8.23 -39.97
N GLY A 79 23.57 -7.18 -39.26
CA GLY A 79 23.09 -5.93 -39.82
C GLY A 79 21.63 -5.64 -39.47
N GLN A 80 20.99 -4.78 -40.26
CA GLN A 80 19.61 -4.35 -40.05
C GLN A 80 18.66 -5.01 -41.06
N LEU A 81 17.55 -5.57 -40.59
CA LEU A 81 16.41 -5.95 -41.41
C LEU A 81 15.41 -4.77 -41.45
N TRP A 82 15.33 -4.09 -42.59
CA TRP A 82 14.44 -2.94 -42.83
C TRP A 82 13.74 -3.07 -44.19
N PRO A 83 12.79 -4.02 -44.32
CA PRO A 83 12.04 -4.24 -45.55
C PRO A 83 11.13 -3.04 -45.86
N LYS A 84 10.73 -2.86 -47.14
CA LYS A 84 9.89 -1.74 -47.58
C LYS A 84 8.49 -2.17 -47.96
N GLY A 85 7.56 -1.22 -47.99
CA GLY A 85 6.16 -1.44 -48.37
C GLY A 85 5.25 -1.68 -47.17
N SER A 86 3.95 -1.78 -47.44
CA SER A 86 2.91 -2.02 -46.44
C SER A 86 2.00 -3.16 -46.89
N GLY A 87 1.43 -3.86 -45.91
CA GLY A 87 0.35 -4.78 -46.16
C GLY A 87 -0.98 -4.05 -46.38
N ALA A 88 -2.06 -4.80 -46.23
CA ALA A 88 -3.41 -4.25 -46.11
C ALA A 88 -4.18 -5.05 -45.05
N SER A 89 -5.29 -4.49 -44.56
CA SER A 89 -6.22 -5.22 -43.70
C SER A 89 -6.60 -6.58 -44.33
N GLY A 90 -6.45 -7.67 -43.56
CA GLY A 90 -6.65 -9.04 -44.03
C GLY A 90 -5.54 -9.62 -44.94
N ALA A 91 -4.54 -8.84 -45.32
CA ALA A 91 -3.41 -9.26 -46.14
C ALA A 91 -2.09 -8.58 -45.69
N PRO A 92 -1.60 -8.86 -44.46
CA PRO A 92 -0.36 -8.29 -43.96
C PRO A 92 0.86 -8.81 -44.72
N VAL A 93 1.95 -8.03 -44.73
CA VAL A 93 3.27 -8.57 -45.13
C VAL A 93 3.84 -9.33 -43.94
N THR A 94 4.32 -10.55 -44.18
CA THR A 94 4.77 -11.44 -43.09
C THR A 94 6.25 -11.78 -43.19
N VAL A 95 7.02 -11.52 -42.13
CA VAL A 95 8.34 -12.11 -41.92
C VAL A 95 8.19 -13.35 -41.05
N ASP A 96 8.76 -14.47 -41.49
CA ASP A 96 8.69 -15.75 -40.76
C ASP A 96 9.91 -16.63 -41.12
N SER A 97 9.91 -17.87 -40.65
CA SER A 97 10.97 -18.85 -40.88
C SER A 97 10.55 -19.98 -41.83
N TYR A 98 11.52 -20.68 -42.41
CA TYR A 98 11.29 -21.95 -43.10
C TYR A 98 12.45 -22.94 -42.88
N GLY A 99 12.17 -24.23 -43.10
CA GLY A 99 13.14 -25.30 -42.91
C GLY A 99 13.15 -25.85 -41.48
N LYS A 100 14.27 -26.43 -41.06
CA LYS A 100 14.46 -27.04 -39.73
C LYS A 100 15.63 -26.35 -39.03
N GLY A 101 15.56 -26.24 -37.70
CA GLY A 101 16.59 -25.60 -36.87
C GLY A 101 15.97 -24.62 -35.87
N GLY A 102 16.83 -23.86 -35.16
CA GLY A 102 16.39 -22.75 -34.32
C GLY A 102 15.81 -21.58 -35.13
N ARG A 103 15.34 -20.55 -34.44
CA ARG A 103 14.84 -19.32 -35.08
C ARG A 103 15.93 -18.68 -35.96
N PRO A 104 15.60 -18.09 -37.13
CA PRO A 104 16.54 -17.26 -37.87
C PRO A 104 16.97 -16.06 -37.03
N ARG A 105 18.28 -15.81 -36.95
CA ARG A 105 18.87 -14.77 -36.08
C ARG A 105 19.24 -13.52 -36.85
N ILE A 106 18.75 -12.36 -36.40
CA ILE A 106 19.17 -11.03 -36.84
C ILE A 106 20.04 -10.41 -35.75
N ASP A 107 21.28 -10.07 -36.10
CA ASP A 107 22.27 -9.53 -35.18
C ASP A 107 22.65 -8.10 -35.56
N GLY A 108 22.15 -7.13 -34.80
CA GLY A 108 22.50 -5.72 -34.98
C GLY A 108 23.94 -5.40 -34.55
N ALA A 109 24.54 -6.23 -33.67
CA ALA A 109 25.90 -6.10 -33.14
C ALA A 109 26.28 -4.71 -32.62
N GLY A 110 25.29 -3.93 -32.16
CA GLY A 110 25.47 -2.55 -31.73
C GLY A 110 25.88 -1.59 -32.85
N GLN A 111 25.83 -2.02 -34.11
CA GLN A 111 26.24 -1.23 -35.28
C GLN A 111 25.07 -0.49 -35.94
N VAL A 112 23.83 -0.88 -35.62
CA VAL A 112 22.60 -0.29 -36.16
C VAL A 112 21.67 0.09 -35.01
N GLY A 113 20.97 1.21 -35.14
CA GLY A 113 20.03 1.67 -34.11
C GLY A 113 18.90 0.68 -33.84
N ASP A 114 18.46 -0.04 -34.88
CA ASP A 114 17.37 -1.02 -34.80
C ASP A 114 17.80 -2.28 -35.57
N ALA A 115 17.77 -3.45 -34.93
CA ALA A 115 18.10 -4.71 -35.62
C ALA A 115 16.99 -5.09 -36.63
N VAL A 116 15.72 -4.89 -36.27
CA VAL A 116 14.58 -4.97 -37.17
C VAL A 116 13.82 -3.64 -37.13
N ARG A 117 13.60 -3.03 -38.29
CA ARG A 117 12.97 -1.70 -38.41
C ARG A 117 11.76 -1.72 -39.33
N LEU A 118 10.66 -1.12 -38.88
CA LEU A 118 9.54 -0.67 -39.71
C LEU A 118 9.33 0.83 -39.50
N PHE A 119 9.23 1.61 -40.57
CA PHE A 119 9.11 3.07 -40.48
C PHE A 119 8.11 3.63 -41.50
N ASN A 120 7.03 4.27 -41.02
CA ASN A 120 5.88 4.71 -41.84
C ASN A 120 5.32 3.58 -42.71
N GLN A 121 5.13 2.41 -42.10
CA GLN A 121 4.62 1.19 -42.73
C GLN A 121 3.43 0.66 -41.94
N GLU A 122 2.60 -0.16 -42.57
CA GLU A 122 1.34 -0.67 -41.99
C GLU A 122 1.14 -2.15 -42.35
N TYR A 123 0.33 -2.85 -41.55
CA TYR A 123 -0.10 -4.24 -41.76
C TYR A 123 1.09 -5.20 -41.90
N TRP A 124 1.92 -5.27 -40.86
CA TRP A 124 3.09 -6.14 -40.79
C TRP A 124 2.96 -7.20 -39.70
N THR A 125 3.41 -8.41 -40.01
CA THR A 125 3.54 -9.51 -39.06
C THR A 125 4.99 -9.98 -39.01
N ILE A 126 5.62 -9.98 -37.85
CA ILE A 126 6.98 -10.49 -37.63
C ILE A 126 6.89 -11.72 -36.72
N ARG A 127 7.35 -12.88 -37.21
CA ARG A 127 7.24 -14.15 -36.49
C ARG A 127 8.56 -14.91 -36.37
N ASN A 128 8.69 -15.66 -35.29
CA ASN A 128 9.67 -16.74 -35.15
C ASN A 128 11.13 -16.33 -35.40
N LEU A 129 11.49 -15.07 -35.11
CA LEU A 129 12.85 -14.56 -35.21
C LEU A 129 13.57 -14.58 -33.87
N GLU A 130 14.88 -14.75 -33.90
CA GLU A 130 15.79 -14.38 -32.83
C GLU A 130 16.41 -13.01 -33.19
N VAL A 131 16.39 -12.04 -32.27
CA VAL A 131 16.86 -10.68 -32.53
C VAL A 131 17.75 -10.22 -31.37
N THR A 132 18.95 -9.74 -31.69
CA THR A 132 19.87 -9.13 -30.73
C THR A 132 20.46 -7.83 -31.26
N ASN A 133 20.85 -6.93 -30.35
CA ASN A 133 21.57 -5.71 -30.69
C ASN A 133 22.51 -5.34 -29.54
N GLU A 134 23.42 -6.27 -29.25
CA GLU A 134 24.31 -6.19 -28.10
C GLU A 134 25.53 -5.30 -28.38
N VAL A 135 25.89 -4.48 -27.40
CA VAL A 135 27.23 -3.92 -27.25
C VAL A 135 27.82 -4.53 -25.99
N PRO A 136 28.88 -5.37 -26.08
CA PRO A 136 29.46 -6.03 -24.92
C PRO A 136 29.86 -5.05 -23.81
N ALA A 137 29.70 -5.47 -22.56
CA ALA A 137 30.12 -4.68 -21.41
C ALA A 137 31.63 -4.40 -21.45
N THR A 138 32.03 -3.19 -21.05
CA THR A 138 33.43 -2.81 -20.86
C THR A 138 33.81 -2.91 -19.37
N GLY A 139 35.06 -2.58 -19.03
CA GLY A 139 35.47 -2.44 -17.63
C GLY A 139 34.82 -1.25 -16.89
N THR A 140 34.11 -0.38 -17.61
CA THR A 140 33.44 0.80 -17.07
C THR A 140 31.92 0.57 -17.09
N PRO A 141 31.23 0.56 -15.94
CA PRO A 141 29.79 0.33 -15.90
C PRO A 141 29.00 1.30 -16.79
N GLY A 142 28.21 0.74 -17.71
CA GLY A 142 27.26 1.48 -18.54
C GLY A 142 27.88 2.28 -19.70
N GLU A 143 29.20 2.21 -19.89
CA GLU A 143 29.89 2.85 -21.02
C GLU A 143 29.46 2.28 -22.37
N ASN A 144 29.00 1.03 -22.41
CA ASN A 144 28.53 0.33 -23.59
C ASN A 144 27.09 0.68 -24.02
N LEU A 145 26.33 1.42 -23.21
CA LEU A 145 24.94 1.77 -23.49
C LEU A 145 24.81 2.72 -24.68
N ARG A 146 23.94 2.41 -25.66
CA ARG A 146 23.76 3.19 -26.90
C ARG A 146 22.28 3.36 -27.24
N ASP A 147 21.93 4.17 -28.23
CA ASP A 147 20.52 4.33 -28.65
C ASP A 147 20.07 3.14 -29.53
N LEU A 148 19.77 2.00 -28.90
CA LEU A 148 19.54 0.70 -29.56
C LEU A 148 18.15 0.10 -29.28
N ARG A 149 17.63 -0.61 -30.28
CA ARG A 149 16.43 -1.47 -30.22
C ARG A 149 16.66 -2.82 -30.87
N GLY A 150 15.92 -3.82 -30.40
CA GLY A 150 15.75 -5.10 -31.09
C GLY A 150 14.80 -4.94 -32.29
N ILE A 151 13.50 -4.93 -32.02
CA ILE A 151 12.45 -4.69 -33.03
C ILE A 151 11.87 -3.29 -32.80
N HIS A 152 11.83 -2.47 -33.84
CA HIS A 152 11.37 -1.09 -33.76
C HIS A 152 10.33 -0.79 -34.85
N VAL A 153 9.14 -0.39 -34.42
CA VAL A 153 8.08 0.14 -35.29
C VAL A 153 7.90 1.61 -34.97
N SER A 154 8.06 2.47 -35.97
CA SER A 154 7.99 3.92 -35.78
C SER A 154 7.40 4.67 -36.96
N GLY A 155 7.06 5.95 -36.76
CA GLY A 155 6.58 6.81 -37.84
C GLY A 155 6.42 8.28 -37.45
N ASP A 156 6.38 9.13 -38.48
CA ASP A 156 6.41 10.60 -38.39
C ASP A 156 5.59 11.30 -39.48
N ASN A 157 4.78 10.56 -40.22
CA ASN A 157 4.03 11.05 -41.39
C ASN A 157 2.67 11.69 -41.08
N SER A 158 2.32 11.90 -39.79
CA SER A 158 1.02 12.49 -39.37
C SER A 158 -0.21 11.63 -39.70
N GLU A 159 -0.02 10.32 -39.91
CA GLU A 159 -1.07 9.35 -40.20
C GLU A 159 -1.35 8.40 -39.03
N THR A 160 -2.46 7.67 -39.12
CA THR A 160 -2.63 6.44 -38.31
C THR A 160 -1.89 5.32 -39.00
N LEU A 161 -1.05 4.58 -38.27
CA LEU A 161 -0.37 3.40 -38.75
C LEU A 161 -1.04 2.17 -38.15
N ASP A 162 -1.63 1.34 -38.99
CA ASP A 162 -2.47 0.22 -38.58
C ASP A 162 -1.76 -1.15 -38.68
N GLY A 163 -2.06 -2.05 -37.73
CA GLY A 163 -1.92 -3.49 -37.89
C GLY A 163 -0.49 -4.01 -37.76
N PHE A 164 -0.02 -4.21 -36.53
CA PHE A 164 1.29 -4.78 -36.25
C PHE A 164 1.19 -5.99 -35.35
N VAL A 165 1.75 -7.11 -35.79
CA VAL A 165 1.77 -8.35 -35.01
C VAL A 165 3.22 -8.82 -34.83
N ILE A 166 3.66 -8.91 -33.59
CA ILE A 166 4.94 -9.52 -33.21
C ILE A 166 4.62 -10.83 -32.46
N ASP A 167 4.96 -11.98 -33.04
CA ASP A 167 4.48 -13.28 -32.55
C ASP A 167 5.58 -14.36 -32.51
N GLY A 168 5.84 -14.94 -31.34
CA GLY A 168 6.76 -16.06 -31.23
C GLY A 168 8.24 -15.69 -31.38
N VAL A 169 8.60 -14.42 -31.20
CA VAL A 169 9.98 -13.94 -31.33
C VAL A 169 10.77 -14.15 -30.03
N ALA A 170 12.09 -14.23 -30.14
CA ALA A 170 13.03 -14.13 -29.03
C ALA A 170 13.88 -12.89 -29.23
N VAL A 171 13.66 -11.84 -28.43
CA VAL A 171 14.46 -10.61 -28.48
C VAL A 171 15.31 -10.56 -27.23
N HIS A 172 16.64 -10.53 -27.38
CA HIS A 172 17.51 -10.55 -26.22
C HIS A 172 18.83 -9.81 -26.44
N ASP A 173 19.47 -9.43 -25.34
CA ASP A 173 20.76 -8.74 -25.32
C ASP A 173 20.72 -7.48 -26.18
N VAL A 174 19.92 -6.51 -25.76
CA VAL A 174 19.81 -5.19 -26.41
C VAL A 174 20.33 -4.12 -25.46
N THR A 175 21.49 -3.56 -25.78
CA THR A 175 22.26 -2.67 -24.89
C THR A 175 21.84 -1.20 -25.04
N GLY A 176 20.55 -0.93 -24.89
CA GLY A 176 20.03 0.42 -25.07
C GLY A 176 20.25 1.36 -23.88
N GLN A 177 20.32 2.66 -24.14
CA GLN A 177 20.62 3.69 -23.15
C GLN A 177 19.48 3.92 -22.15
N VAL A 178 19.83 4.38 -20.95
CA VAL A 178 18.90 4.67 -19.84
C VAL A 178 18.95 6.17 -19.56
N ASN A 179 17.87 6.90 -19.89
CA ASN A 179 17.83 8.37 -19.81
C ASN A 179 16.81 8.94 -18.79
N TRP A 180 16.18 8.10 -17.95
CA TRP A 180 15.04 8.52 -17.12
C TRP A 180 14.93 7.88 -15.72
N ILE A 181 16.02 7.34 -15.13
CA ILE A 181 15.93 6.56 -13.87
C ILE A 181 16.51 7.26 -12.63
N GLY A 182 17.22 8.39 -12.79
CA GLY A 182 17.69 9.20 -11.66
C GLY A 182 16.63 10.14 -11.08
N GLY A 183 16.81 10.61 -9.84
CA GLY A 183 16.00 11.71 -9.27
C GLY A 183 16.58 13.11 -9.53
N SER A 184 17.86 13.17 -9.93
CA SER A 184 18.62 14.38 -10.17
C SER A 184 19.77 14.09 -11.14
N ILE A 185 20.14 15.07 -11.95
CA ILE A 185 21.32 15.00 -12.82
C ILE A 185 22.59 14.81 -11.99
N ALA A 186 22.64 15.37 -10.78
CA ALA A 186 23.81 15.30 -9.89
C ALA A 186 24.08 13.88 -9.36
N ASP A 187 23.04 13.03 -9.31
CA ASP A 187 23.09 11.70 -8.68
C ASP A 187 23.01 10.56 -9.71
N ASN A 188 23.28 10.85 -10.99
CA ASN A 188 23.25 9.85 -12.05
C ASN A 188 24.27 8.74 -11.77
N ALA A 189 23.78 7.51 -11.69
CA ALA A 189 24.63 6.33 -11.67
C ALA A 189 25.43 6.19 -12.99
N PRO A 190 26.58 5.49 -12.98
CA PRO A 190 27.34 5.24 -14.20
C PRO A 190 26.50 4.63 -15.34
N GLY A 191 26.53 5.29 -16.51
CA GLY A 191 25.75 4.92 -17.70
C GLY A 191 24.31 5.42 -17.73
N VAL A 192 23.84 6.05 -16.65
CA VAL A 192 22.48 6.58 -16.54
C VAL A 192 22.51 8.07 -16.78
N ARG A 193 21.55 8.55 -17.58
CA ARG A 193 21.24 9.96 -17.73
C ARG A 193 19.85 10.22 -17.16
N PHE A 194 19.56 11.46 -16.78
CA PHE A 194 18.24 11.85 -16.31
C PHE A 194 17.71 13.02 -17.11
N GLN A 195 16.46 12.91 -17.57
CA GLN A 195 15.77 13.92 -18.38
C GLN A 195 16.54 14.36 -19.62
N THR A 196 17.15 13.43 -20.35
CA THR A 196 17.84 13.73 -21.61
C THR A 196 17.21 13.01 -22.81
N GLY A 197 17.62 13.44 -24.00
CA GLY A 197 17.15 12.91 -25.28
C GLY A 197 16.06 13.78 -25.90
N TRP A 198 15.70 13.47 -27.14
CA TRP A 198 14.79 14.28 -27.97
C TRP A 198 13.32 14.31 -27.49
N ASP A 199 12.93 13.44 -26.55
CA ASP A 199 11.57 13.40 -25.95
C ASP A 199 11.58 12.60 -24.62
N GLY A 200 12.36 13.07 -23.63
CA GLY A 200 12.42 12.48 -22.29
C GLY A 200 12.56 10.95 -22.26
N SER A 201 13.66 10.45 -22.83
CA SER A 201 13.66 9.17 -23.54
C SER A 201 13.58 7.90 -22.65
N LYS A 202 12.45 7.17 -22.72
CA LYS A 202 12.29 5.74 -22.34
C LYS A 202 12.01 4.85 -23.59
N LYS A 203 12.78 5.05 -24.68
CA LYS A 203 12.47 4.49 -26.02
C LYS A 203 13.46 3.45 -26.55
N THR A 204 14.21 2.79 -25.68
CA THR A 204 15.22 1.78 -26.03
C THR A 204 14.86 0.44 -25.42
N GLY A 205 15.39 -0.65 -26.00
CA GLY A 205 15.23 -1.99 -25.44
C GLY A 205 14.73 -3.01 -26.44
N GLY A 206 13.97 -3.99 -25.97
CA GLY A 206 13.63 -5.16 -26.77
C GLY A 206 12.75 -4.83 -27.97
N ILE A 207 11.45 -4.65 -27.72
CA ILE A 207 10.44 -4.37 -28.73
C ILE A 207 9.89 -2.97 -28.46
N VAL A 208 10.11 -2.05 -29.39
CA VAL A 208 9.72 -0.65 -29.23
C VAL A 208 8.75 -0.26 -30.33
N PHE A 209 7.64 0.31 -29.89
CA PHE A 209 6.69 1.03 -30.71
C PHE A 209 6.76 2.48 -30.28
N ASP A 210 7.16 3.38 -31.16
CA ASP A 210 7.08 4.80 -30.89
C ASP A 210 6.57 5.60 -32.08
N THR A 211 6.23 6.86 -31.86
CA THR A 211 6.00 7.82 -32.93
C THR A 211 6.84 9.07 -32.68
N THR A 212 7.23 9.73 -33.76
CA THR A 212 8.09 10.91 -33.75
C THR A 212 7.55 11.96 -34.71
N VAL A 213 8.32 13.02 -34.92
CA VAL A 213 8.01 14.11 -35.85
C VAL A 213 9.21 14.36 -36.77
N PRO A 214 9.00 14.83 -38.01
CA PRO A 214 10.09 15.10 -38.94
C PRO A 214 11.03 16.21 -38.46
N ASP A 215 10.49 17.19 -37.72
CA ASP A 215 11.23 18.29 -37.11
C ASP A 215 10.73 18.50 -35.68
N ILE A 216 11.58 18.23 -34.70
CA ILE A 216 11.28 18.36 -33.26
C ILE A 216 11.10 19.82 -32.81
N THR A 217 11.59 20.78 -33.59
CA THR A 217 11.46 22.22 -33.30
C THR A 217 10.21 22.82 -33.93
N ALA A 218 9.67 22.18 -34.98
CA ALA A 218 8.48 22.58 -35.70
C ALA A 218 7.58 21.35 -36.01
N PRO A 219 6.98 20.72 -34.97
CA PRO A 219 6.14 19.55 -35.16
C PRO A 219 4.90 19.90 -36.02
N PRO A 220 4.39 18.93 -36.80
CA PRO A 220 3.16 19.11 -37.59
C PRO A 220 1.94 19.34 -36.70
N GLU A 221 0.80 19.72 -37.29
CA GLU A 221 -0.46 19.92 -36.52
C GLU A 221 -1.09 18.60 -36.05
N ARG A 222 -0.80 17.49 -36.73
CA ARG A 222 -1.38 16.18 -36.45
C ARG A 222 -0.28 15.18 -36.06
N PRO A 223 -0.48 14.36 -35.03
CA PRO A 223 0.45 13.30 -34.67
C PRO A 223 0.36 12.13 -35.65
N THR A 224 1.45 11.38 -35.76
CA THR A 224 1.38 9.97 -36.14
C THR A 224 0.86 9.18 -34.94
N VAL A 225 -0.06 8.23 -35.14
CA VAL A 225 -0.56 7.33 -34.08
C VAL A 225 -0.52 5.89 -34.53
N LEU A 226 -0.23 4.99 -33.61
CA LEU A 226 -0.31 3.54 -33.82
C LEU A 226 -1.71 3.03 -33.44
N ASN A 227 -2.22 2.11 -34.25
CA ASN A 227 -3.46 1.38 -33.99
C ASN A 227 -3.28 -0.12 -34.30
N ASP A 228 -3.96 -0.97 -33.53
CA ASP A 228 -3.99 -2.43 -33.75
C ASP A 228 -2.60 -3.06 -33.65
N VAL A 229 -2.03 -3.02 -32.44
CA VAL A 229 -0.71 -3.59 -32.13
C VAL A 229 -0.90 -4.81 -31.23
N VAL A 230 -0.31 -5.94 -31.63
CA VAL A 230 -0.27 -7.18 -30.84
C VAL A 230 1.16 -7.65 -30.66
N VAL A 231 1.61 -7.78 -29.42
CA VAL A 231 2.85 -8.49 -29.07
C VAL A 231 2.50 -9.74 -28.29
N GLN A 232 2.82 -10.91 -28.84
CA GLN A 232 2.39 -12.17 -28.25
C GLN A 232 3.37 -13.34 -28.34
N ASN A 233 3.20 -14.30 -27.42
CA ASN A 233 3.91 -15.58 -27.40
C ASN A 233 5.44 -15.45 -27.48
N SER A 234 5.98 -14.31 -27.04
CA SER A 234 7.37 -13.94 -27.28
C SER A 234 8.19 -13.95 -25.99
N THR A 235 9.49 -14.16 -26.13
CA THR A 235 10.45 -14.02 -25.03
C THR A 235 11.26 -12.74 -25.25
N VAL A 236 11.29 -11.86 -24.24
CA VAL A 236 12.12 -10.66 -24.26
C VAL A 236 13.04 -10.68 -23.05
N ALA A 237 14.35 -10.71 -23.26
CA ALA A 237 15.32 -10.96 -22.19
C ALA A 237 16.48 -9.97 -22.22
N ASN A 238 16.85 -9.40 -21.08
CA ASN A 238 18.10 -8.66 -20.89
C ASN A 238 18.27 -7.48 -21.86
N THR A 239 17.27 -6.61 -21.88
CA THR A 239 17.18 -5.44 -22.75
C THR A 239 17.13 -4.16 -21.93
N SER A 240 17.85 -3.13 -22.36
CA SER A 240 17.88 -1.81 -21.73
C SER A 240 17.33 -0.79 -22.72
N PHE A 241 16.45 0.14 -22.38
CA PHE A 241 15.82 0.44 -21.10
C PHE A 241 14.73 -0.55 -20.67
N ALA A 242 13.89 -1.02 -21.59
CA ALA A 242 12.72 -1.85 -21.26
C ALA A 242 12.53 -3.06 -22.19
N GLY A 243 11.74 -4.03 -21.74
CA GLY A 243 11.35 -5.19 -22.56
C GLY A 243 10.47 -4.77 -23.74
N ILE A 244 9.29 -4.25 -23.45
CA ILE A 244 8.31 -3.79 -24.45
C ILE A 244 7.93 -2.33 -24.16
N VAL A 245 8.02 -1.48 -25.16
CA VAL A 245 7.68 -0.04 -25.08
C VAL A 245 6.62 0.32 -26.10
N VAL A 246 5.64 1.11 -25.69
CA VAL A 246 4.73 1.85 -26.57
C VAL A 246 4.76 3.32 -26.15
N LYS A 247 5.13 4.24 -27.06
CA LYS A 247 5.35 5.64 -26.71
C LYS A 247 4.92 6.64 -27.79
N GLN A 248 4.15 7.66 -27.39
CA GLN A 248 3.81 8.80 -28.25
C GLN A 248 4.81 9.95 -28.08
N TYR A 249 5.01 10.75 -29.13
CA TYR A 249 5.78 11.98 -29.06
C TYR A 249 5.11 13.04 -28.18
N THR A 250 5.87 13.61 -27.24
CA THR A 250 5.39 14.63 -26.30
C THR A 250 5.90 16.04 -26.63
N GLY A 251 7.13 16.15 -27.13
CA GLY A 251 7.84 17.40 -27.31
C GLY A 251 8.48 17.92 -26.01
N ASP A 252 8.99 17.02 -25.17
CA ASP A 252 9.64 17.39 -23.89
C ASP A 252 11.14 17.12 -23.84
N GLY A 253 11.74 16.86 -25.00
CA GLY A 253 13.17 16.60 -25.16
C GLY A 253 14.08 17.67 -24.60
N ARG A 254 15.20 17.22 -24.02
CA ARG A 254 16.25 18.06 -23.44
C ARG A 254 17.64 17.56 -23.81
N ASN A 255 18.59 18.50 -23.89
CA ASN A 255 20.00 18.18 -24.06
C ASN A 255 20.67 17.79 -22.73
N ASP A 256 21.96 17.43 -22.78
CA ASP A 256 22.73 17.05 -21.59
C ASP A 256 22.89 18.19 -20.55
N ALA A 257 22.67 19.45 -20.95
CA ALA A 257 22.62 20.61 -20.05
C ALA A 257 21.22 20.84 -19.43
N GLY A 258 20.24 20.00 -19.76
CA GLY A 258 18.86 20.10 -19.29
C GLY A 258 18.00 21.13 -20.04
N GLU A 259 18.53 21.78 -21.08
CA GLU A 259 17.80 22.76 -21.89
C GLU A 259 16.80 22.05 -22.79
N ARG A 260 15.58 22.59 -22.89
CA ARG A 260 14.53 22.04 -23.76
C ARG A 260 14.90 22.27 -25.23
N ILE A 261 14.90 21.20 -26.03
CA ILE A 261 15.25 21.21 -27.46
C ILE A 261 14.10 20.81 -28.39
N ALA A 262 12.96 20.42 -27.82
CA ALA A 262 11.77 19.99 -28.54
C ALA A 262 10.56 20.87 -28.21
N THR A 263 9.68 21.06 -29.20
CA THR A 263 8.46 21.86 -29.07
C THR A 263 7.31 20.99 -28.51
N PRO A 264 6.72 21.35 -27.35
CA PRO A 264 5.62 20.59 -26.75
C PRO A 264 4.39 20.55 -27.64
N THR A 265 3.81 19.37 -27.81
CA THR A 265 2.63 19.19 -28.68
C THR A 265 1.33 19.10 -27.88
N GLY A 266 1.40 18.54 -26.67
CA GLY A 266 0.22 18.17 -25.87
C GLY A 266 -0.46 16.88 -26.33
N TRP A 267 0.10 16.14 -27.30
CA TRP A 267 -0.46 14.85 -27.74
C TRP A 267 -0.12 13.72 -26.76
N GLY A 268 1.16 13.68 -26.34
CA GLY A 268 1.72 12.71 -25.41
C GLY A 268 1.66 13.12 -23.92
N THR A 269 1.01 14.24 -23.61
CA THR A 269 0.76 14.70 -22.23
C THR A 269 -0.70 15.05 -22.08
N ARG A 270 -1.17 15.11 -20.83
CA ARG A 270 -2.56 15.44 -20.52
C ARG A 270 -2.60 16.35 -19.31
N VAL A 271 -3.42 17.40 -19.36
CA VAL A 271 -3.65 18.27 -18.19
C VAL A 271 -4.81 17.81 -17.30
N ASN A 272 -5.73 17.00 -17.83
CA ASN A 272 -6.82 16.35 -17.10
C ASN A 272 -7.40 15.16 -17.89
N ALA A 273 -8.34 14.44 -17.28
CA ALA A 273 -9.01 13.26 -17.84
C ALA A 273 -9.78 13.50 -19.15
N ASN A 274 -10.13 14.75 -19.48
CA ASN A 274 -10.90 15.12 -20.67
C ASN A 274 -10.10 16.01 -21.63
N ASP A 275 -8.77 16.02 -21.53
CA ASP A 275 -7.90 16.86 -22.37
C ASP A 275 -8.12 16.57 -23.87
N PRO A 276 -8.61 17.55 -24.66
CA PRO A 276 -8.92 17.35 -26.08
C PRO A 276 -7.68 17.25 -26.97
N LYS A 277 -6.49 17.62 -26.46
CA LYS A 277 -5.23 17.47 -27.21
C LYS A 277 -4.66 16.06 -27.14
N PHE A 278 -5.10 15.28 -26.15
CA PHE A 278 -4.63 13.91 -25.95
C PHE A 278 -4.96 13.05 -27.18
N THR A 279 -3.93 12.55 -27.84
CA THR A 279 -4.08 11.80 -29.10
C THR A 279 -3.40 10.43 -28.97
N PRO A 280 -4.09 9.47 -28.32
CA PRO A 280 -3.50 8.21 -27.91
C PRO A 280 -3.30 7.22 -29.06
N HIS A 281 -2.39 6.28 -28.85
CA HIS A 281 -2.39 4.99 -29.54
C HIS A 281 -3.56 4.13 -29.08
N THR A 282 -4.12 3.31 -29.98
CA THR A 282 -5.34 2.53 -29.68
C THR A 282 -5.19 1.05 -30.01
N ASN A 283 -5.99 0.21 -29.36
CA ASN A 283 -6.02 -1.25 -29.60
C ASN A 283 -4.64 -1.90 -29.44
N ILE A 284 -3.99 -1.62 -28.31
CA ILE A 284 -2.68 -2.18 -27.96
C ILE A 284 -2.89 -3.41 -27.07
N VAL A 285 -2.38 -4.56 -27.51
CA VAL A 285 -2.48 -5.84 -26.80
C VAL A 285 -1.09 -6.44 -26.60
N ILE A 286 -0.72 -6.68 -25.35
CA ILE A 286 0.53 -7.37 -24.97
C ILE A 286 0.14 -8.62 -24.20
N ARG A 287 0.36 -9.81 -24.77
CA ARG A 287 -0.10 -11.06 -24.14
C ARG A 287 0.78 -12.29 -24.29
N ASN A 288 0.70 -13.22 -23.34
CA ASN A 288 1.41 -14.51 -23.42
C ASN A 288 2.94 -14.36 -23.60
N ASN A 289 3.53 -13.25 -23.14
CA ASN A 289 4.96 -13.03 -23.26
C ASN A 289 5.69 -13.42 -21.98
N HIS A 290 6.94 -13.84 -22.11
CA HIS A 290 7.86 -13.97 -20.99
C HIS A 290 8.93 -12.88 -21.09
N ILE A 291 8.88 -11.93 -20.16
CA ILE A 291 9.72 -10.73 -20.15
C ILE A 291 10.63 -10.82 -18.93
N THR A 292 11.94 -10.84 -19.14
CA THR A 292 12.90 -10.91 -18.03
C THR A 292 14.07 -9.97 -18.21
N GLN A 293 14.59 -9.47 -17.10
CA GLN A 293 15.80 -8.65 -17.07
C GLN A 293 16.85 -9.24 -16.11
N ALA A 294 16.75 -10.53 -15.79
CA ALA A 294 17.52 -11.18 -14.73
C ALA A 294 19.05 -10.99 -14.87
N ASP A 295 19.59 -10.94 -16.09
CA ASP A 295 21.03 -10.92 -16.35
C ASP A 295 21.54 -9.55 -16.84
N THR A 296 20.80 -8.47 -16.56
CA THR A 296 21.25 -7.10 -16.83
C THR A 296 21.00 -6.16 -15.65
N ALA A 297 21.98 -5.29 -15.39
CA ALA A 297 21.89 -4.21 -14.40
C ALA A 297 21.14 -2.97 -14.92
N TYR A 298 20.83 -2.92 -16.21
CA TYR A 298 20.26 -1.75 -16.91
C TYR A 298 18.87 -2.03 -17.52
N GLY A 299 18.35 -3.24 -17.34
CA GLY A 299 16.99 -3.60 -17.72
C GLY A 299 15.98 -3.12 -16.69
N CYS A 300 15.44 -1.92 -16.93
CA CYS A 300 14.53 -1.23 -16.04
C CYS A 300 13.11 -1.79 -16.19
N ASN A 301 12.31 -1.35 -17.16
CA ASN A 301 10.92 -1.79 -17.22
C ASN A 301 10.73 -3.14 -17.91
N GLY A 302 9.74 -3.91 -17.50
CA GLY A 302 9.24 -5.03 -18.30
C GLY A 302 8.40 -4.53 -19.46
N VAL A 303 7.27 -3.90 -19.13
CA VAL A 303 6.36 -3.24 -20.07
C VAL A 303 6.26 -1.76 -19.68
N TYR A 304 6.36 -0.88 -20.69
CA TYR A 304 6.14 0.56 -20.53
C TYR A 304 5.15 1.06 -21.59
N LEU A 305 3.97 1.47 -21.14
CA LEU A 305 2.90 1.99 -22.00
C LEU A 305 2.69 3.47 -21.76
N THR A 306 2.87 4.29 -22.80
CA THR A 306 2.47 5.70 -22.73
C THR A 306 1.40 6.03 -23.76
N ASN A 307 0.47 6.90 -23.36
CA ASN A 307 -0.51 7.48 -24.25
C ASN A 307 -1.34 6.43 -25.00
N VAL A 308 -1.70 5.36 -24.30
CA VAL A 308 -2.55 4.30 -24.84
C VAL A 308 -3.99 4.54 -24.40
N ARG A 309 -4.95 4.28 -25.29
CA ARG A 309 -6.38 4.18 -24.97
C ARG A 309 -6.93 2.80 -25.31
N GLY A 310 -7.61 2.16 -24.37
CA GLY A 310 -8.22 0.83 -24.58
C GLY A 310 -7.18 -0.28 -24.65
N GLY A 311 -6.11 -0.19 -23.86
CA GLY A 311 -5.00 -1.14 -23.86
C GLY A 311 -5.28 -2.40 -23.04
N ARG A 312 -4.69 -3.53 -23.43
CA ARG A 312 -4.77 -4.80 -22.67
C ARG A 312 -3.37 -5.41 -22.49
N VAL A 313 -2.98 -5.63 -21.23
CA VAL A 313 -1.76 -6.36 -20.88
C VAL A 313 -2.17 -7.61 -20.12
N GLU A 314 -2.04 -8.79 -20.74
CA GLU A 314 -2.56 -10.02 -20.14
C GLU A 314 -1.75 -11.29 -20.32
N ASN A 315 -1.83 -12.20 -19.35
CA ASN A 315 -1.17 -13.51 -19.44
C ASN A 315 0.36 -13.43 -19.66
N ASN A 316 1.02 -12.36 -19.18
CA ASN A 316 2.47 -12.23 -19.28
C ASN A 316 3.15 -12.67 -17.99
N VAL A 317 4.34 -13.26 -18.13
CA VAL A 317 5.30 -13.44 -17.04
C VAL A 317 6.29 -12.29 -17.11
N VAL A 318 6.41 -11.51 -16.04
CA VAL A 318 7.36 -10.40 -15.92
C VAL A 318 8.25 -10.64 -14.72
N TYR A 319 9.54 -10.87 -14.98
CA TYR A 319 10.46 -11.44 -14.01
C TYR A 319 11.75 -10.63 -13.87
N ARG A 320 12.10 -10.24 -12.64
CA ARG A 320 13.38 -9.56 -12.31
C ARG A 320 13.64 -8.30 -13.12
N THR A 321 12.59 -7.54 -13.40
CA THR A 321 12.73 -6.20 -13.95
C THR A 321 13.28 -5.24 -12.90
N GLY A 322 13.78 -4.11 -13.38
CA GLY A 322 14.28 -3.01 -12.59
C GLY A 322 13.14 -2.18 -11.99
N THR A 323 13.04 -0.93 -12.45
CA THR A 323 12.14 0.11 -11.92
C THR A 323 10.68 -0.33 -11.81
N SER A 324 10.15 -1.00 -12.83
CA SER A 324 8.77 -1.49 -12.83
C SER A 324 8.61 -2.78 -13.63
N GLY A 325 7.72 -3.66 -13.20
CA GLY A 325 7.24 -4.77 -14.01
C GLY A 325 6.41 -4.25 -15.19
N ILE A 326 5.26 -3.65 -14.89
CA ILE A 326 4.31 -3.10 -15.87
C ILE A 326 3.95 -1.68 -15.45
N GLU A 327 4.45 -0.69 -16.19
CA GLU A 327 4.18 0.75 -15.95
C GLU A 327 3.31 1.31 -17.08
N SER A 328 2.37 2.17 -16.69
CA SER A 328 1.53 2.96 -17.61
C SER A 328 1.62 4.44 -17.28
N TYR A 329 1.69 5.29 -18.31
CA TYR A 329 1.94 6.74 -18.18
C TYR A 329 1.08 7.54 -19.15
N PHE A 330 0.39 8.57 -18.68
CA PHE A 330 -0.59 9.37 -19.45
C PHE A 330 -1.52 8.52 -20.33
N SER A 331 -2.01 7.41 -19.80
CA SER A 331 -2.84 6.43 -20.53
C SER A 331 -4.28 6.44 -20.01
N ASP A 332 -5.18 5.82 -20.74
CA ASP A 332 -6.62 5.86 -20.45
C ASP A 332 -7.24 4.50 -20.77
N ASP A 333 -8.08 3.95 -19.90
CA ASP A 333 -8.78 2.68 -20.17
C ASP A 333 -7.82 1.53 -20.51
N VAL A 334 -6.83 1.29 -19.64
CA VAL A 334 -5.91 0.15 -19.77
C VAL A 334 -6.28 -0.90 -18.73
N THR A 335 -6.44 -2.15 -19.17
CA THR A 335 -6.63 -3.29 -18.28
C THR A 335 -5.37 -4.15 -18.23
N ILE A 336 -4.87 -4.40 -17.02
CA ILE A 336 -3.72 -5.27 -16.73
C ILE A 336 -4.25 -6.48 -15.97
N GLN A 337 -4.23 -7.67 -16.59
CA GLN A 337 -4.86 -8.86 -16.02
C GLN A 337 -4.19 -10.21 -16.26
N TYR A 338 -4.38 -11.17 -15.36
CA TYR A 338 -3.83 -12.53 -15.53
C TYR A 338 -2.30 -12.58 -15.70
N ASN A 339 -1.58 -11.55 -15.28
CA ASN A 339 -0.12 -11.53 -15.33
C ASN A 339 0.46 -12.11 -14.04
N GLU A 340 1.66 -12.68 -14.14
CA GLU A 340 2.53 -12.99 -13.00
C GLU A 340 3.72 -12.04 -13.05
N VAL A 341 3.84 -11.19 -12.02
CA VAL A 341 4.89 -10.17 -11.94
C VAL A 341 5.68 -10.38 -10.65
N TYR A 342 6.95 -10.72 -10.78
CA TYR A 342 7.72 -11.13 -9.62
C TYR A 342 9.21 -10.81 -9.63
N GLU A 343 9.73 -10.67 -8.42
CA GLU A 343 11.12 -10.35 -8.10
C GLU A 343 11.66 -9.07 -8.76
N THR A 344 10.84 -8.03 -8.94
CA THR A 344 11.38 -6.73 -9.36
C THR A 344 12.35 -6.16 -8.33
N GLN A 345 13.40 -5.49 -8.82
CA GLN A 345 14.55 -5.05 -8.02
C GLN A 345 15.01 -3.66 -8.45
N GLN A 346 15.61 -2.88 -7.56
CA GLN A 346 16.21 -1.61 -7.97
C GLN A 346 17.38 -1.87 -8.94
N LYS A 347 17.34 -1.24 -10.11
CA LYS A 347 18.38 -1.33 -11.16
C LYS A 347 18.69 0.05 -11.72
N ALA A 348 19.89 0.20 -12.29
CA ALA A 348 20.36 1.45 -12.88
C ALA A 348 20.18 2.69 -11.96
N GLY A 349 20.33 2.53 -10.64
CA GLY A 349 20.15 3.62 -9.68
C GLY A 349 18.71 4.10 -9.48
N GLY A 350 17.71 3.34 -9.95
CA GLY A 350 16.30 3.67 -9.80
C GLY A 350 15.81 3.61 -8.36
N ALA A 351 14.89 4.52 -8.02
CA ALA A 351 14.26 4.59 -6.71
C ALA A 351 13.19 3.50 -6.51
N ASP A 352 12.55 3.08 -7.60
CA ASP A 352 11.43 2.13 -7.57
C ASP A 352 11.85 0.73 -7.99
N SER A 353 11.02 -0.22 -7.58
CA SER A 353 11.13 -1.63 -7.93
C SER A 353 9.74 -2.25 -7.72
N ASN A 354 8.76 -1.72 -8.44
CA ASN A 354 7.36 -2.10 -8.26
C ASN A 354 6.94 -3.21 -9.24
N GLY A 355 5.87 -3.94 -8.93
CA GLY A 355 5.28 -4.92 -9.84
C GLY A 355 4.46 -4.23 -10.92
N ILE A 356 3.40 -3.51 -10.52
CA ILE A 356 2.47 -2.83 -11.42
C ILE A 356 2.28 -1.37 -11.00
N ASP A 357 2.27 -0.46 -11.98
CA ASP A 357 2.24 0.99 -11.74
C ASP A 357 1.32 1.74 -12.72
N PRO A 358 0.09 2.07 -12.28
CA PRO A 358 -0.69 3.17 -12.83
C PRO A 358 -0.06 4.52 -12.40
N ASP A 359 0.86 5.03 -13.22
CA ASP A 359 1.62 6.24 -12.93
C ASP A 359 0.82 7.50 -13.34
N LYS A 360 1.48 8.55 -13.81
CA LYS A 360 0.97 9.90 -14.00
C LYS A 360 -0.14 9.99 -15.02
N GLY A 361 -1.23 10.68 -14.66
CA GLY A 361 -2.30 11.01 -15.61
C GLY A 361 -3.00 9.78 -16.20
N THR A 362 -3.03 8.66 -15.47
CA THR A 362 -3.68 7.41 -15.86
C THR A 362 -5.16 7.42 -15.45
N THR A 363 -6.07 7.19 -16.39
CA THR A 363 -7.53 7.20 -16.11
C THR A 363 -8.18 5.88 -16.49
N ARG A 364 -9.25 5.49 -15.79
CA ARG A 364 -10.03 4.27 -16.04
C ARG A 364 -9.18 2.99 -16.08
N HIS A 365 -8.11 2.94 -15.28
CA HIS A 365 -7.25 1.76 -15.24
C HIS A 365 -7.87 0.66 -14.41
N VAL A 366 -7.68 -0.59 -14.84
CA VAL A 366 -8.12 -1.77 -14.10
C VAL A 366 -6.94 -2.74 -13.97
N VAL A 367 -6.53 -3.01 -12.74
CA VAL A 367 -5.54 -4.03 -12.38
C VAL A 367 -6.29 -5.18 -11.72
N GLN A 368 -6.44 -6.31 -12.43
CA GLN A 368 -7.26 -7.42 -11.94
C GLN A 368 -6.70 -8.81 -12.23
N TYR A 369 -6.92 -9.77 -11.34
CA TYR A 369 -6.56 -11.19 -11.58
C TYR A 369 -5.05 -11.43 -11.78
N ASN A 370 -4.19 -10.57 -11.24
CA ASN A 370 -2.73 -10.71 -11.36
C ASN A 370 -2.14 -11.37 -10.11
N TYR A 371 -1.10 -12.19 -10.31
CA TYR A 371 -0.22 -12.65 -9.23
C TYR A 371 0.98 -11.71 -9.12
N ILE A 372 1.09 -10.97 -8.01
CA ILE A 372 2.11 -9.93 -7.83
C ILE A 372 2.91 -10.26 -6.58
N HIS A 373 4.11 -10.82 -6.75
CA HIS A 373 4.83 -11.38 -5.61
C HIS A 373 6.34 -11.19 -5.62
N ASP A 374 6.95 -11.25 -4.43
CA ASP A 374 8.40 -11.18 -4.26
C ASP A 374 9.08 -9.91 -4.81
N ASN A 375 8.31 -8.86 -5.12
CA ASN A 375 8.84 -7.61 -5.67
C ASN A 375 9.42 -6.71 -4.57
N GLY A 376 10.01 -5.59 -4.98
CA GLY A 376 10.20 -4.45 -4.07
C GLY A 376 8.85 -3.98 -3.56
N ASP A 377 8.09 -3.33 -4.42
CA ASP A 377 6.71 -2.91 -4.16
C ASP A 377 5.75 -3.78 -4.98
N GLY A 378 4.57 -4.11 -4.45
CA GLY A 378 3.55 -4.85 -5.18
C GLY A 378 2.88 -3.97 -6.24
N VAL A 379 1.79 -3.29 -5.86
CA VAL A 379 1.16 -2.27 -6.72
C VAL A 379 1.56 -0.88 -6.21
N LEU A 380 2.20 -0.08 -7.07
CA LEU A 380 2.42 1.34 -6.85
C LEU A 380 1.29 2.13 -7.48
N LEU A 381 0.58 2.93 -6.69
CA LEU A 381 -0.38 3.92 -7.18
C LEU A 381 0.30 5.28 -7.20
N CYS A 382 1.10 5.53 -8.24
CA CYS A 382 1.87 6.77 -8.37
C CYS A 382 1.01 7.92 -8.90
N GLN A 383 0.03 7.68 -9.78
CA GLN A 383 -1.05 8.61 -10.23
C GLN A 383 -0.80 10.12 -10.07
N PHE A 384 0.38 10.60 -10.47
CA PHE A 384 0.75 12.00 -10.35
C PHE A 384 -0.12 12.88 -11.24
N ALA A 385 -0.25 14.15 -10.86
CA ALA A 385 -1.17 15.15 -11.40
C ALA A 385 -2.66 14.82 -11.21
N PHE A 386 -3.12 13.68 -11.72
CA PHE A 386 -4.49 13.17 -11.59
C PHE A 386 -4.53 11.71 -12.04
N GLY A 387 -5.60 10.99 -11.69
CA GLY A 387 -5.86 9.68 -12.25
C GLY A 387 -6.93 8.89 -11.52
N ASP A 388 -7.33 7.76 -12.10
CA ASP A 388 -8.21 6.78 -11.44
C ASP A 388 -7.84 5.34 -11.81
N ALA A 389 -7.83 4.47 -10.81
CA ALA A 389 -7.53 3.06 -10.95
C ALA A 389 -8.43 2.18 -10.06
N VAL A 390 -8.78 1.00 -10.57
CA VAL A 390 -9.41 -0.09 -9.82
C VAL A 390 -8.40 -1.21 -9.67
N VAL A 391 -8.07 -1.60 -8.44
CA VAL A 391 -7.20 -2.73 -8.12
C VAL A 391 -8.06 -3.80 -7.46
N ARG A 392 -8.35 -4.90 -8.18
CA ARG A 392 -9.28 -5.91 -7.66
C ARG A 392 -8.97 -7.35 -8.00
N TYR A 393 -9.40 -8.28 -7.15
CA TYR A 393 -9.24 -9.71 -7.40
C TYR A 393 -7.80 -10.08 -7.78
N ASN A 394 -6.80 -9.41 -7.21
CA ASN A 394 -5.39 -9.76 -7.34
C ASN A 394 -4.94 -10.56 -6.11
N VAL A 395 -3.94 -11.41 -6.30
CA VAL A 395 -3.18 -11.98 -5.18
C VAL A 395 -1.84 -11.27 -5.11
N ILE A 396 -1.57 -10.64 -3.97
CA ILE A 396 -0.40 -9.80 -3.74
C ILE A 396 0.35 -10.37 -2.55
N ALA A 397 1.54 -10.93 -2.78
CA ALA A 397 2.20 -11.76 -1.77
C ALA A 397 3.70 -11.47 -1.64
N GLY A 398 4.20 -11.33 -0.42
CA GLY A 398 5.65 -11.31 -0.19
C GLY A 398 6.40 -10.18 -0.90
N ASN A 399 5.80 -9.00 -1.10
CA ASN A 399 6.59 -7.85 -1.57
C ASN A 399 7.41 -7.26 -0.40
N SER A 400 8.64 -6.81 -0.65
CA SER A 400 9.65 -6.53 0.38
C SER A 400 9.57 -5.13 1.00
N ARG A 401 9.07 -4.14 0.26
CA ARG A 401 8.84 -2.75 0.70
C ARG A 401 7.37 -2.51 1.03
N TYR A 402 6.47 -2.60 0.06
CA TYR A 402 5.03 -2.34 0.24
C TYR A 402 4.20 -3.35 -0.55
N GLN A 403 3.09 -3.87 -0.01
CA GLN A 403 2.15 -4.67 -0.82
C GLN A 403 1.34 -3.75 -1.75
N ILE A 404 0.79 -2.67 -1.18
CA ILE A 404 0.20 -1.55 -1.90
C ILE A 404 0.88 -0.25 -1.45
N TYR A 405 1.40 0.52 -2.40
CA TYR A 405 2.02 1.81 -2.14
C TYR A 405 1.12 2.96 -2.63
N LEU A 406 0.59 3.73 -1.68
CA LEU A 406 -0.27 4.90 -1.88
C LEU A 406 0.59 6.15 -2.11
N HIS A 407 0.82 6.50 -3.38
CA HIS A 407 1.75 7.56 -3.78
C HIS A 407 1.15 8.57 -4.77
N SER A 408 -0.18 8.75 -4.72
CA SER A 408 -0.90 9.56 -5.70
C SER A 408 -1.08 11.02 -5.28
N ASP A 409 -1.16 11.93 -6.25
CA ASP A 409 -1.50 13.34 -6.00
C ASP A 409 -2.98 13.52 -5.66
N ARG A 410 -3.31 14.63 -4.97
CA ARG A 410 -4.68 14.94 -4.47
C ARG A 410 -5.82 14.78 -5.48
N ALA A 411 -5.58 15.04 -6.76
CA ALA A 411 -6.62 14.94 -7.79
C ALA A 411 -6.83 13.51 -8.31
N ALA A 412 -6.13 12.53 -7.74
CA ALA A 412 -6.26 11.13 -8.05
C ALA A 412 -7.19 10.38 -7.08
N SER A 413 -7.67 9.24 -7.53
CA SER A 413 -8.42 8.29 -6.72
C SER A 413 -8.11 6.84 -7.07
N ALA A 414 -8.27 5.92 -6.13
CA ALA A 414 -8.22 4.49 -6.42
C ALA A 414 -9.23 3.69 -5.60
N VAL A 415 -9.81 2.66 -6.20
CA VAL A 415 -10.64 1.66 -5.52
C VAL A 415 -9.87 0.35 -5.45
N ILE A 416 -9.59 -0.12 -4.25
CA ILE A 416 -8.79 -1.31 -3.96
C ILE A 416 -9.71 -2.31 -3.28
N HIS A 417 -10.21 -3.30 -4.03
CA HIS A 417 -11.21 -4.21 -3.48
C HIS A 417 -11.07 -5.68 -3.85
N ASN A 418 -11.52 -6.57 -2.98
CA ASN A 418 -11.47 -8.01 -3.23
C ASN A 418 -10.07 -8.51 -3.61
N ASN A 419 -9.01 -7.96 -3.03
CA ASN A 419 -7.65 -8.50 -3.18
C ASN A 419 -7.33 -9.41 -1.99
N THR A 420 -6.54 -10.46 -2.22
CA THR A 420 -5.94 -11.24 -1.13
C THR A 420 -4.48 -10.82 -1.00
N ILE A 421 -4.15 -10.19 0.12
CA ILE A 421 -2.82 -9.66 0.41
C ILE A 421 -2.19 -10.50 1.53
N TYR A 422 -1.07 -11.16 1.21
CA TYR A 422 -0.31 -12.00 2.14
C TYR A 422 1.08 -11.42 2.36
N ASN A 423 1.34 -10.90 3.57
CA ASN A 423 2.62 -10.29 3.91
C ASN A 423 3.41 -11.11 4.93
N ASP A 424 4.57 -11.57 4.52
CA ASP A 424 5.49 -12.33 5.37
C ASP A 424 6.80 -11.60 5.67
N ARG A 425 7.05 -10.45 5.01
CA ARG A 425 8.37 -9.82 5.00
C ARG A 425 8.40 -8.31 5.19
N SER A 426 7.38 -7.57 4.76
CA SER A 426 7.39 -6.11 4.91
C SER A 426 6.88 -5.68 6.28
N ALA A 427 7.39 -4.54 6.77
CA ALA A 427 6.81 -3.80 7.90
C ALA A 427 5.60 -2.94 7.50
N TYR A 428 5.19 -2.99 6.24
CA TYR A 428 4.18 -2.14 5.63
C TYR A 428 3.27 -2.97 4.72
N LEU A 429 1.96 -2.97 5.01
CA LEU A 429 0.97 -3.69 4.20
C LEU A 429 0.42 -2.76 3.11
N ILE A 430 -0.31 -1.73 3.54
CA ILE A 430 -0.81 -0.64 2.69
C ILE A 430 -0.24 0.65 3.26
N TYR A 431 0.61 1.32 2.50
CA TYR A 431 1.42 2.41 3.04
C TYR A 431 1.40 3.65 2.15
N GLY A 432 1.37 4.82 2.79
CA GLY A 432 1.52 6.13 2.17
C GLY A 432 1.90 7.17 3.23
N TYR A 433 2.33 8.35 2.79
CA TYR A 433 2.76 9.43 3.69
C TYR A 433 2.65 10.81 3.01
N GLY A 434 2.72 11.86 3.82
CA GLY A 434 2.80 13.25 3.32
C GLY A 434 1.57 13.66 2.49
N SER A 435 1.81 14.47 1.46
CA SER A 435 0.76 15.00 0.57
C SER A 435 0.03 13.91 -0.24
N TYR A 436 0.62 12.71 -0.36
CA TYR A 436 -0.03 11.60 -1.08
C TYR A 436 -1.24 11.03 -0.34
N LEU A 437 -1.41 11.39 0.94
CA LEU A 437 -2.58 11.09 1.75
C LEU A 437 -3.72 12.11 1.57
N GLU A 438 -3.61 13.02 0.60
CA GLU A 438 -4.70 13.90 0.16
C GLU A 438 -5.49 13.32 -1.02
N ALA A 439 -4.97 12.28 -1.69
CA ALA A 439 -5.70 11.52 -2.70
C ALA A 439 -6.77 10.62 -2.06
N ARG A 440 -7.78 10.22 -2.85
CA ARG A 440 -8.89 9.39 -2.34
C ARG A 440 -8.61 7.91 -2.55
N TYR A 441 -8.63 7.12 -1.49
CA TYR A 441 -8.47 5.67 -1.58
C TYR A 441 -9.63 4.97 -0.90
N ASP A 442 -10.22 4.02 -1.61
CA ASP A 442 -11.34 3.23 -1.14
C ASP A 442 -10.95 1.76 -1.06
N ILE A 443 -10.69 1.29 0.16
CA ILE A 443 -10.10 -0.02 0.45
C ILE A 443 -11.16 -0.90 1.09
N ARG A 444 -11.71 -1.86 0.35
CA ARG A 444 -12.84 -2.67 0.82
C ARG A 444 -12.84 -4.11 0.36
N ASN A 445 -13.55 -4.99 1.06
CA ASN A 445 -13.65 -6.40 0.69
C ASN A 445 -12.31 -7.14 0.55
N ASN A 446 -11.20 -6.64 1.08
CA ASN A 446 -9.90 -7.30 0.94
C ASN A 446 -9.69 -8.31 2.07
N VAL A 447 -8.90 -9.34 1.81
CA VAL A 447 -8.26 -10.16 2.86
C VAL A 447 -6.87 -9.60 3.08
N LEU A 448 -6.66 -9.01 4.26
CA LEU A 448 -5.41 -8.38 4.69
C LEU A 448 -4.77 -9.26 5.76
N TYR A 449 -3.74 -10.02 5.37
CA TYR A 449 -3.06 -10.95 6.27
C TYR A 449 -1.56 -10.64 6.36
N SER A 450 -1.04 -10.68 7.59
CA SER A 450 0.39 -10.49 7.83
C SER A 450 0.94 -11.43 8.90
N THR A 451 2.03 -12.15 8.64
CA THR A 451 2.68 -13.00 9.66
C THR A 451 3.55 -12.19 10.64
N ARG A 452 3.65 -10.89 10.43
CA ARG A 452 4.45 -9.94 11.22
C ARG A 452 3.74 -8.61 11.39
N ALA A 453 4.16 -7.82 12.38
CA ALA A 453 3.66 -6.47 12.55
C ALA A 453 3.86 -5.67 11.25
N ALA A 454 2.78 -5.08 10.75
CA ALA A 454 2.78 -4.31 9.52
C ALA A 454 1.83 -3.11 9.61
N THR A 455 2.22 -2.01 8.97
CA THR A 455 1.47 -0.76 8.99
C THR A 455 0.35 -0.75 7.95
N LEU A 456 -0.81 -0.24 8.37
CA LEU A 456 -1.91 0.20 7.51
C LEU A 456 -2.04 1.71 7.67
N THR A 457 -1.74 2.47 6.61
CA THR A 457 -1.88 3.92 6.67
C THR A 457 -3.35 4.33 6.69
N THR A 458 -3.69 5.30 7.55
CA THR A 458 -5.00 5.93 7.63
C THR A 458 -4.88 7.43 7.38
N SER A 459 -5.92 8.04 6.80
CA SER A 459 -6.07 9.49 6.64
C SER A 459 -7.55 9.84 6.47
N PRO A 460 -7.97 11.11 6.57
CA PRO A 460 -9.35 11.52 6.30
C PRO A 460 -9.85 11.23 4.88
N THR A 461 -8.97 10.92 3.92
CA THR A 461 -9.33 10.62 2.52
C THR A 461 -9.21 9.13 2.18
N ILE A 462 -8.80 8.29 3.14
CA ILE A 462 -8.75 6.84 3.00
C ILE A 462 -9.96 6.23 3.71
N THR A 463 -10.76 5.46 2.98
CA THR A 463 -11.87 4.69 3.55
C THR A 463 -11.48 3.22 3.61
N TYR A 464 -11.60 2.61 4.79
CA TYR A 464 -11.57 1.16 4.97
C TYR A 464 -12.99 0.68 5.30
N ALA A 465 -13.47 -0.36 4.62
CA ALA A 465 -14.78 -0.93 4.90
C ALA A 465 -14.84 -2.41 4.50
N HIS A 466 -15.44 -3.27 5.33
CA HIS A 466 -15.65 -4.69 5.03
C HIS A 466 -14.33 -5.41 4.67
N ASN A 467 -13.22 -5.16 5.36
CA ASN A 467 -12.00 -5.94 5.14
C ASN A 467 -11.85 -7.02 6.22
N LEU A 468 -11.17 -8.11 5.87
CA LEU A 468 -10.67 -9.07 6.85
C LEU A 468 -9.25 -8.71 7.25
N TYR A 469 -8.99 -8.65 8.55
CA TYR A 469 -7.69 -8.39 9.17
C TYR A 469 -7.25 -9.64 9.94
N GLY A 470 -6.12 -10.24 9.54
CA GLY A 470 -5.62 -11.48 10.15
C GLY A 470 -4.11 -11.51 10.34
N GLY A 471 -3.66 -12.43 11.21
CA GLY A 471 -2.24 -12.65 11.50
C GLY A 471 -1.75 -11.89 12.73
N ALA A 472 -0.62 -11.19 12.62
CA ALA A 472 0.13 -10.54 13.72
C ALA A 472 -0.53 -9.27 14.28
N ASP A 473 -1.81 -9.38 14.65
CA ASP A 473 -2.62 -8.33 15.31
C ASP A 473 -2.57 -6.99 14.57
N LEU A 474 -2.93 -7.01 13.29
CA LEU A 474 -3.04 -5.78 12.49
C LEU A 474 -4.00 -4.79 13.15
N ALA A 475 -3.55 -3.55 13.31
CA ALA A 475 -4.38 -2.47 13.83
C ALA A 475 -5.52 -2.17 12.85
N VAL A 476 -6.75 -2.48 13.26
CA VAL A 476 -7.95 -2.23 12.46
C VAL A 476 -8.20 -0.71 12.37
N PRO A 477 -8.27 -0.13 11.16
CA PRO A 477 -8.66 1.27 11.00
C PRO A 477 -10.03 1.54 11.61
N ALA A 478 -10.14 2.55 12.49
CA ALA A 478 -11.35 2.84 13.24
C ALA A 478 -12.61 3.11 12.38
N GLY A 479 -12.42 3.50 11.11
CA GLY A 479 -13.51 3.71 10.15
C GLY A 479 -14.15 2.43 9.62
N ASP A 480 -13.47 1.27 9.72
CA ASP A 480 -14.00 0.00 9.23
C ASP A 480 -14.91 -0.66 10.26
N THR A 481 -16.15 -0.17 10.34
CA THR A 481 -17.17 -0.66 11.28
C THR A 481 -17.69 -2.06 10.95
N ALA A 482 -17.34 -2.59 9.77
CA ALA A 482 -17.69 -3.93 9.30
C ALA A 482 -16.46 -4.87 9.22
N ALA A 483 -15.37 -4.50 9.89
CA ALA A 483 -14.14 -5.30 9.92
C ALA A 483 -14.38 -6.73 10.40
N VAL A 484 -13.71 -7.68 9.74
CA VAL A 484 -13.63 -9.08 10.19
C VAL A 484 -12.23 -9.30 10.75
N VAL A 485 -12.10 -9.49 12.06
CA VAL A 485 -10.81 -9.81 12.68
C VAL A 485 -10.74 -11.32 12.90
N ALA A 486 -10.07 -12.02 12.00
CA ALA A 486 -10.02 -13.48 12.02
C ALA A 486 -8.80 -14.01 11.25
N ASP A 487 -8.42 -15.26 11.52
CA ASP A 487 -7.60 -16.02 10.60
C ASP A 487 -8.40 -16.25 9.30
N PRO A 488 -7.87 -15.89 8.11
CA PRO A 488 -8.52 -16.17 6.82
C PRO A 488 -8.74 -17.67 6.57
N GLN A 489 -7.99 -18.55 7.23
CA GLN A 489 -7.97 -19.99 7.01
C GLN A 489 -7.61 -20.33 5.56
N PHE A 490 -6.41 -19.91 5.14
CA PHE A 490 -5.88 -20.25 3.83
C PHE A 490 -5.72 -21.76 3.66
N ALA A 491 -5.93 -22.24 2.43
CA ALA A 491 -5.87 -23.66 2.11
C ALA A 491 -4.45 -24.24 2.22
N ASP A 492 -3.44 -23.51 1.76
CA ASP A 492 -2.04 -23.93 1.74
C ASP A 492 -1.11 -22.70 1.65
N ALA A 493 -0.66 -22.18 2.79
CA ALA A 493 0.23 -21.03 2.89
C ALA A 493 1.46 -21.37 3.76
N PRO A 494 2.68 -20.85 3.46
CA PRO A 494 3.02 -19.90 2.40
C PRO A 494 3.04 -20.53 0.99
N ILE A 495 3.04 -19.69 -0.04
CA ILE A 495 3.10 -20.14 -1.43
C ILE A 495 4.56 -20.19 -1.91
N ASP A 496 5.08 -21.38 -2.16
CA ASP A 496 6.45 -21.62 -2.62
C ASP A 496 6.48 -22.21 -4.05
N GLY A 497 6.23 -21.38 -5.06
CA GLY A 497 6.30 -21.79 -6.47
C GLY A 497 5.44 -23.02 -6.84
N PRO A 498 5.64 -23.60 -8.04
CA PRO A 498 6.48 -23.10 -9.13
C PRO A 498 5.98 -21.77 -9.70
N TYR A 499 6.89 -20.99 -10.30
CA TYR A 499 6.57 -19.71 -10.96
C TYR A 499 6.64 -19.85 -12.48
N GLY A 500 6.09 -18.84 -13.16
CA GLY A 500 6.01 -18.80 -14.61
C GLY A 500 7.37 -18.88 -15.32
N THR A 501 7.38 -19.54 -16.46
CA THR A 501 8.54 -19.69 -17.35
C THR A 501 8.14 -19.40 -18.79
N PRO A 502 9.09 -19.25 -19.75
CA PRO A 502 8.75 -19.10 -21.16
C PRO A 502 7.84 -20.21 -21.70
N GLU A 503 7.97 -21.44 -21.18
CA GLU A 503 7.20 -22.60 -21.62
C GLU A 503 5.83 -22.71 -20.96
N THR A 504 5.70 -22.20 -19.74
CA THR A 504 4.52 -22.42 -18.90
C THR A 504 3.58 -21.23 -18.87
N GLY A 505 4.06 -20.03 -19.19
CA GLY A 505 3.31 -18.78 -18.97
C GLY A 505 3.12 -18.51 -17.48
N PRO A 506 2.19 -17.60 -17.12
CA PRO A 506 1.89 -17.32 -15.72
C PRO A 506 1.40 -18.54 -14.96
N ARG A 507 1.92 -18.74 -13.74
CA ARG A 507 1.52 -19.78 -12.78
C ARG A 507 0.54 -19.24 -11.76
N LEU A 508 -0.61 -18.75 -12.23
CA LEU A 508 -1.65 -18.20 -11.34
C LEU A 508 -2.20 -19.23 -10.35
N GLU A 509 -2.17 -20.52 -10.69
CA GLU A 509 -2.61 -21.60 -9.81
C GLU A 509 -1.76 -21.75 -8.55
N THR A 510 -0.51 -21.29 -8.58
CA THR A 510 0.38 -21.25 -7.41
C THR A 510 -0.25 -20.40 -6.30
N ALA A 511 -0.94 -19.31 -6.67
CA ALA A 511 -1.66 -18.46 -5.73
C ALA A 511 -2.90 -19.10 -5.09
N TYR A 512 -3.37 -20.27 -5.56
CA TYR A 512 -4.58 -20.91 -5.04
C TYR A 512 -4.44 -21.41 -3.60
N GLY A 513 -3.20 -21.54 -3.10
CA GLY A 513 -2.93 -21.80 -1.69
C GLY A 513 -3.54 -20.75 -0.74
N LEU A 514 -3.72 -19.51 -1.22
CA LEU A 514 -4.35 -18.41 -0.46
C LEU A 514 -5.87 -18.33 -0.63
N ARG A 515 -6.51 -19.38 -1.14
CA ARG A 515 -7.98 -19.51 -1.06
C ARG A 515 -8.37 -19.78 0.38
N VAL A 516 -9.48 -19.19 0.80
CA VAL A 516 -10.09 -19.52 2.09
C VAL A 516 -10.75 -20.89 2.02
N VAL A 517 -10.82 -21.59 3.16
CA VAL A 517 -11.48 -22.91 3.25
C VAL A 517 -12.78 -22.86 4.05
N SER A 518 -13.50 -23.98 4.04
CA SER A 518 -14.71 -24.21 4.82
C SER A 518 -14.57 -23.74 6.27
N GLY A 519 -15.49 -22.85 6.68
CA GLY A 519 -15.54 -22.26 8.02
C GLY A 519 -14.80 -20.93 8.18
N SER A 520 -14.14 -20.44 7.12
CA SER A 520 -13.56 -19.10 7.12
C SER A 520 -14.63 -18.02 7.30
N GLN A 521 -14.28 -16.96 8.02
CA GLN A 521 -15.15 -15.79 8.21
C GLN A 521 -15.09 -14.79 7.03
N ALA A 522 -14.26 -15.07 6.03
CA ALA A 522 -14.22 -14.33 4.77
C ALA A 522 -15.42 -14.64 3.86
N ILE A 523 -16.03 -15.82 4.04
CA ILE A 523 -17.07 -16.34 3.15
C ILE A 523 -18.38 -15.58 3.38
N ASP A 524 -19.02 -15.13 2.29
CA ASP A 524 -20.23 -14.31 2.25
C ASP A 524 -20.18 -13.04 3.14
N ALA A 525 -18.98 -12.46 3.33
CA ALA A 525 -18.77 -11.35 4.25
C ALA A 525 -18.48 -9.99 3.58
N GLY A 526 -18.29 -9.99 2.26
CA GLY A 526 -18.06 -8.78 1.47
C GLY A 526 -19.33 -7.97 1.20
N ALA A 527 -19.15 -6.67 0.99
CA ALA A 527 -20.19 -5.80 0.48
C ALA A 527 -20.41 -6.05 -1.02
N VAL A 528 -21.64 -5.94 -1.51
CA VAL A 528 -21.92 -5.99 -2.95
C VAL A 528 -21.32 -4.75 -3.62
N ILE A 529 -20.57 -4.96 -4.70
CA ILE A 529 -19.92 -3.89 -5.49
C ILE A 529 -20.41 -4.02 -6.92
N ASP A 530 -20.98 -2.93 -7.47
CA ASP A 530 -21.36 -2.85 -8.88
C ASP A 530 -20.11 -2.85 -9.78
N ASP A 531 -20.25 -3.32 -11.01
CA ASP A 531 -19.17 -3.39 -12.00
C ASP A 531 -17.90 -4.13 -11.51
N ASN A 532 -18.02 -5.05 -10.56
CA ASN A 532 -16.91 -5.79 -9.92
C ASN A 532 -16.10 -6.72 -10.87
N GLY A 533 -16.45 -6.80 -12.16
CA GLY A 533 -15.77 -7.63 -13.15
C GLY A 533 -16.40 -9.01 -13.35
N GLY A 534 -17.35 -9.41 -12.50
CA GLY A 534 -18.18 -10.61 -12.68
C GLY A 534 -17.49 -11.95 -12.40
N HIS A 535 -16.18 -11.97 -12.15
CA HIS A 535 -15.41 -13.17 -11.82
C HIS A 535 -14.37 -12.90 -10.72
N ASP A 536 -13.98 -13.96 -10.00
CA ASP A 536 -12.87 -13.96 -9.06
C ASP A 536 -11.51 -14.21 -9.75
N TYR A 537 -10.43 -14.27 -8.96
CA TYR A 537 -9.07 -14.56 -9.45
C TYR A 537 -8.95 -15.91 -10.17
N ALA A 538 -9.73 -16.91 -9.77
CA ALA A 538 -9.74 -18.24 -10.39
C ALA A 538 -10.63 -18.32 -11.64
N GLY A 539 -11.24 -17.20 -12.06
CA GLY A 539 -12.19 -17.15 -13.17
C GLY A 539 -13.58 -17.68 -12.83
N ARG A 540 -13.87 -17.97 -11.56
CA ARG A 540 -15.19 -18.39 -11.10
C ARG A 540 -16.15 -17.20 -11.19
N PRO A 541 -17.36 -17.36 -11.77
CA PRO A 541 -18.38 -16.32 -11.72
C PRO A 541 -18.71 -15.96 -10.27
N LEU A 542 -18.82 -14.67 -10.00
CA LEU A 542 -19.30 -14.19 -8.70
C LEU A 542 -20.80 -14.51 -8.62
N ASP A 543 -21.23 -15.22 -7.57
CA ASP A 543 -22.64 -15.47 -7.39
C ASP A 543 -23.35 -14.17 -6.98
N ASN A 544 -24.61 -13.96 -7.38
CA ASN A 544 -25.39 -12.75 -7.05
C ASN A 544 -25.80 -12.66 -5.56
N GLY A 545 -25.07 -13.35 -4.67
CA GLY A 545 -25.18 -13.29 -3.22
C GLY A 545 -24.25 -12.23 -2.61
N ALA A 546 -23.93 -12.39 -1.32
CA ALA A 546 -22.88 -11.59 -0.70
C ALA A 546 -21.52 -12.14 -1.19
N PRO A 547 -20.63 -11.31 -1.77
CA PRO A 547 -19.34 -11.79 -2.24
C PRO A 547 -18.44 -12.18 -1.07
N ASP A 548 -17.47 -13.05 -1.36
CA ASP A 548 -16.42 -13.35 -0.40
C ASP A 548 -15.44 -12.18 -0.25
N LEU A 549 -14.83 -12.09 0.93
CA LEU A 549 -13.68 -11.21 1.14
C LEU A 549 -12.46 -11.81 0.46
N GLY A 550 -11.68 -10.95 -0.21
CA GLY A 550 -10.46 -11.34 -0.91
C GLY A 550 -10.69 -11.70 -2.37
N ALA A 551 -9.66 -12.30 -2.98
CA ALA A 551 -9.56 -12.52 -4.41
C ALA A 551 -10.28 -13.78 -4.92
N PHE A 552 -10.82 -14.61 -4.04
CA PHE A 552 -11.38 -15.92 -4.38
C PHE A 552 -12.79 -16.08 -3.82
N GLU A 553 -13.66 -16.64 -4.63
CA GLU A 553 -14.96 -17.15 -4.19
C GLU A 553 -14.82 -18.60 -3.72
N TYR A 554 -15.31 -18.86 -2.53
CA TYR A 554 -15.38 -20.18 -1.94
C TYR A 554 -16.47 -21.01 -2.63
N ALA A 555 -16.20 -22.31 -2.72
CA ALA A 555 -17.24 -23.27 -2.99
C ALA A 555 -16.88 -24.61 -2.37
N THR A 556 -17.92 -25.35 -1.98
CA THR A 556 -17.78 -26.71 -1.46
C THR A 556 -17.01 -27.59 -2.45
N ALA A 557 -15.97 -28.27 -1.96
CA ALA A 557 -15.17 -29.17 -2.77
C ALA A 557 -16.01 -30.32 -3.34
N LYS A 558 -15.78 -30.68 -4.61
CA LYS A 558 -16.50 -31.78 -5.28
C LYS A 558 -16.32 -33.09 -4.51
N GLY A 559 -17.43 -33.74 -4.15
CA GLY A 559 -17.42 -35.00 -3.40
C GLY A 559 -17.35 -34.86 -1.88
N ALA A 560 -17.36 -33.62 -1.35
CA ALA A 560 -17.58 -33.38 0.08
C ALA A 560 -18.87 -34.07 0.55
N LYS A 561 -18.91 -34.47 1.82
CA LYS A 561 -20.08 -35.11 2.46
C LYS A 561 -20.80 -34.21 3.45
N GLY A 562 -20.24 -33.03 3.67
CA GLY A 562 -20.68 -32.03 4.64
C GLY A 562 -19.99 -30.70 4.37
N GLU A 563 -20.37 -29.70 5.14
CA GLU A 563 -19.92 -28.32 5.02
C GLU A 563 -19.94 -27.64 6.40
N ALA A 564 -19.29 -26.48 6.53
CA ALA A 564 -19.34 -25.70 7.75
C ALA A 564 -20.69 -24.99 7.95
N VAL A 565 -21.11 -24.91 9.20
CA VAL A 565 -22.11 -23.96 9.67
C VAL A 565 -21.40 -22.82 10.39
N ILE A 566 -21.50 -21.61 9.85
CA ILE A 566 -20.93 -20.40 10.43
C ILE A 566 -22.06 -19.48 10.93
N GLY A 567 -21.75 -18.52 11.78
CA GLY A 567 -22.74 -17.55 12.25
C GLY A 567 -22.23 -16.68 13.37
N VAL A 568 -23.10 -15.83 13.88
CA VAL A 568 -22.83 -14.96 15.03
C VAL A 568 -23.88 -15.21 16.11
N VAL A 569 -23.45 -15.23 17.36
CA VAL A 569 -24.34 -15.27 18.53
C VAL A 569 -24.38 -13.89 19.18
N ARG A 570 -25.58 -13.33 19.32
CA ARG A 570 -25.80 -11.98 19.87
C ARG A 570 -26.87 -11.98 20.96
N THR A 571 -26.90 -10.92 21.78
CA THR A 571 -28.01 -10.61 22.68
C THR A 571 -29.17 -9.95 21.89
N PRO A 572 -30.37 -9.78 22.50
CA PRO A 572 -31.45 -9.00 21.87
C PRO A 572 -31.10 -7.53 21.60
N SER A 573 -30.14 -6.96 22.35
CA SER A 573 -29.61 -5.61 22.11
C SER A 573 -28.61 -5.55 20.94
N GLY A 574 -28.20 -6.71 20.40
CA GLY A 574 -27.24 -6.82 19.31
C GLY A 574 -25.78 -6.97 19.75
N ALA A 575 -25.49 -6.95 21.05
CA ALA A 575 -24.15 -7.17 21.59
C ALA A 575 -23.67 -8.61 21.31
N PRO A 576 -22.39 -8.82 20.97
CA PRO A 576 -21.86 -10.16 20.72
C PRO A 576 -21.81 -11.00 22.01
N VAL A 577 -22.09 -12.30 21.91
CA VAL A 577 -21.99 -13.25 23.04
C VAL A 577 -20.75 -14.12 22.85
N ALA A 578 -19.65 -13.74 23.50
CA ALA A 578 -18.40 -14.50 23.48
C ALA A 578 -18.45 -15.75 24.38
N GLY A 579 -17.72 -16.81 24.03
CA GLY A 579 -17.60 -18.02 24.86
C GLY A 579 -18.83 -18.94 24.92
N ALA A 580 -19.84 -18.71 24.09
CA ALA A 580 -20.98 -19.63 23.98
C ALA A 580 -20.57 -20.90 23.23
N THR A 581 -21.00 -22.06 23.71
CA THR A 581 -20.80 -23.33 23.02
C THR A 581 -21.92 -23.53 22.01
N VAL A 582 -21.58 -23.57 20.73
CA VAL A 582 -22.51 -23.83 19.63
C VAL A 582 -22.35 -25.26 19.17
N THR A 583 -23.45 -26.02 19.16
CA THR A 583 -23.51 -27.43 18.76
C THR A 583 -24.34 -27.59 17.49
N VAL A 584 -23.83 -28.32 16.50
CA VAL A 584 -24.54 -28.68 15.27
C VAL A 584 -24.31 -30.16 14.97
N ALA A 585 -25.38 -30.96 14.92
CA ALA A 585 -25.33 -32.39 14.60
C ALA A 585 -24.29 -33.20 15.42
N GLY A 586 -24.01 -32.78 16.66
CA GLY A 586 -23.05 -33.42 17.57
C GLY A 586 -21.64 -32.84 17.55
N SER A 587 -21.30 -31.98 16.57
CA SER A 587 -20.05 -31.22 16.53
C SER A 587 -20.21 -29.89 17.25
N THR A 588 -19.14 -29.36 17.86
CA THR A 588 -19.19 -28.10 18.62
C THR A 588 -18.14 -27.09 18.19
N ALA A 589 -18.41 -25.81 18.43
CA ALA A 589 -17.47 -24.70 18.37
C ALA A 589 -17.78 -23.68 19.48
N THR A 590 -16.82 -22.85 19.84
CA THR A 590 -17.00 -21.77 20.82
C THR A 590 -17.00 -20.43 20.10
N THR A 591 -17.88 -19.51 20.51
CA THR A 591 -17.92 -18.17 19.91
C THR A 591 -16.71 -17.33 20.34
N GLY A 592 -16.15 -16.59 19.38
CA GLY A 592 -15.09 -15.60 19.62
C GLY A 592 -15.59 -14.35 20.35
N ALA A 593 -14.70 -13.38 20.59
CA ALA A 593 -15.03 -12.12 21.26
C ALA A 593 -16.10 -11.29 20.51
N ASP A 594 -16.17 -11.43 19.19
CA ASP A 594 -17.17 -10.81 18.33
C ASP A 594 -18.45 -11.64 18.16
N GLY A 595 -18.57 -12.74 18.91
CA GLY A 595 -19.70 -13.66 18.89
C GLY A 595 -19.71 -14.63 17.70
N ARG A 596 -18.72 -14.58 16.80
CA ARG A 596 -18.69 -15.46 15.62
C ARG A 596 -18.28 -16.89 15.97
N TYR A 597 -18.78 -17.86 15.23
CA TYR A 597 -18.40 -19.27 15.36
C TYR A 597 -18.34 -19.95 13.98
N ALA A 598 -17.68 -21.11 13.93
CA ALA A 598 -17.69 -22.02 12.79
C ALA A 598 -17.65 -23.48 13.25
N VAL A 599 -18.71 -24.25 12.99
CA VAL A 599 -18.75 -25.70 13.21
C VAL A 599 -18.50 -26.39 11.87
N LYS A 600 -17.36 -27.07 11.73
CA LYS A 600 -16.92 -27.70 10.47
C LYS A 600 -17.50 -29.11 10.30
N ASP A 601 -17.44 -29.60 9.06
CA ASP A 601 -17.78 -30.97 8.66
C ASP A 601 -19.20 -31.45 9.03
N VAL A 602 -20.17 -30.54 9.04
CA VAL A 602 -21.58 -30.88 9.30
C VAL A 602 -22.14 -31.57 8.06
N ARG A 603 -22.65 -32.80 8.21
CA ARG A 603 -23.21 -33.57 7.09
C ARG A 603 -24.33 -32.82 6.39
N PHE A 604 -24.41 -32.99 5.08
CA PHE A 604 -25.52 -32.43 4.30
C PHE A 604 -26.88 -32.92 4.81
N GLY A 605 -27.83 -32.00 4.88
CA GLY A 605 -29.15 -32.22 5.42
C GLY A 605 -29.54 -31.16 6.45
N ARG A 606 -30.70 -31.36 7.05
CA ARG A 606 -31.23 -30.48 8.08
C ARG A 606 -30.54 -30.78 9.41
N ALA A 607 -30.01 -29.75 10.06
CA ALA A 607 -29.41 -29.82 11.38
C ALA A 607 -30.01 -28.76 12.32
N THR A 608 -30.08 -29.08 13.60
CA THR A 608 -30.37 -28.08 14.65
C THR A 608 -29.06 -27.49 15.12
N VAL A 609 -29.01 -26.16 15.17
CA VAL A 609 -27.91 -25.38 15.75
C VAL A 609 -28.35 -24.94 17.14
N THR A 610 -27.58 -25.26 18.17
CA THR A 610 -27.90 -24.96 19.56
C THR A 610 -26.76 -24.20 20.20
N ALA A 611 -27.01 -23.00 20.73
CA ALA A 611 -26.05 -22.23 21.52
C ALA A 611 -26.39 -22.30 23.00
N VAL A 612 -25.39 -22.63 23.83
CA VAL A 612 -25.50 -22.71 25.29
C VAL A 612 -24.39 -21.91 25.94
N LYS A 613 -24.74 -21.13 26.96
CA LYS A 613 -23.83 -20.38 27.82
C LYS A 613 -24.52 -20.15 29.15
N ASP A 614 -23.80 -20.31 30.26
CA ASP A 614 -24.34 -20.06 31.59
C ASP A 614 -24.82 -18.61 31.74
N GLY A 615 -25.97 -18.41 32.38
CA GLY A 615 -26.61 -17.10 32.53
C GLY A 615 -27.42 -16.66 31.31
N TYR A 616 -27.56 -17.51 30.29
CA TYR A 616 -28.40 -17.26 29.13
C TYR A 616 -29.34 -18.44 28.85
N THR A 617 -30.55 -18.12 28.43
CA THR A 617 -31.46 -19.08 27.83
C THR A 617 -30.82 -19.75 26.61
N THR A 618 -31.02 -21.07 26.48
CA THR A 618 -30.56 -21.83 25.31
C THR A 618 -31.22 -21.29 24.04
N ALA A 619 -30.41 -20.91 23.05
CA ALA A 619 -30.89 -20.50 21.74
C ALA A 619 -30.79 -21.65 20.74
N THR A 620 -31.78 -21.77 19.85
CA THR A 620 -31.77 -22.77 18.78
C THR A 620 -32.16 -22.18 17.45
N ALA A 621 -31.58 -22.71 16.37
CA ALA A 621 -31.94 -22.42 14.99
C ALA A 621 -31.93 -23.71 14.16
N THR A 622 -32.58 -23.71 13.00
CA THR A 622 -32.43 -24.79 12.02
C THR A 622 -31.51 -24.33 10.90
N ALA A 623 -30.53 -25.15 10.53
CA ALA A 623 -29.67 -24.96 9.37
C ALA A 623 -29.91 -26.06 8.32
N GLN A 624 -30.00 -25.68 7.05
CA GLN A 624 -30.09 -26.61 5.93
C GLN A 624 -28.73 -26.70 5.24
N VAL A 625 -27.89 -27.61 5.72
CA VAL A 625 -26.52 -27.76 5.21
C VAL A 625 -26.56 -28.42 3.84
N SER A 626 -26.07 -27.72 2.82
CA SER A 626 -26.19 -28.12 1.42
C SER A 626 -24.84 -28.01 0.73
N PHE A 627 -24.68 -28.74 -0.38
CA PHE A 627 -23.50 -28.58 -1.24
C PHE A 627 -23.53 -27.22 -1.93
N GLY A 628 -22.40 -26.55 -2.01
CA GLY A 628 -22.20 -25.34 -2.82
C GLY A 628 -21.45 -24.26 -2.05
N ASN A 629 -21.91 -23.96 -0.83
CA ASN A 629 -21.35 -22.92 0.03
C ASN A 629 -21.61 -23.25 1.52
N VAL A 630 -20.95 -22.54 2.43
CA VAL A 630 -21.20 -22.61 3.88
C VAL A 630 -22.64 -22.25 4.22
N THR A 631 -23.13 -22.74 5.36
CA THR A 631 -24.47 -22.38 5.85
C THR A 631 -24.38 -21.39 6.98
N ARG A 632 -25.01 -20.21 6.83
CA ARG A 632 -25.08 -19.20 7.89
C ARG A 632 -26.25 -19.46 8.84
N ALA A 633 -26.00 -19.44 10.14
CA ALA A 633 -27.03 -19.54 11.18
C ALA A 633 -26.72 -18.59 12.34
N ASP A 634 -27.34 -17.42 12.37
CA ASP A 634 -27.20 -16.51 13.50
C ASP A 634 -28.14 -16.92 14.65
N LEU A 635 -27.69 -16.73 15.89
CA LEU A 635 -28.50 -17.02 17.08
C LEU A 635 -28.61 -15.79 17.98
N THR A 636 -29.77 -15.63 18.61
CA THR A 636 -29.99 -14.64 19.66
C THR A 636 -30.16 -15.35 21.00
N MET A 637 -29.27 -15.08 21.95
CA MET A 637 -29.35 -15.62 23.32
C MET A 637 -29.90 -14.55 24.26
N THR A 638 -30.96 -14.87 25.00
CA THR A 638 -31.55 -13.95 25.98
C THR A 638 -30.93 -14.21 27.36
N PRO A 639 -30.36 -13.19 28.02
CA PRO A 639 -29.86 -13.29 29.39
C PRO A 639 -30.94 -13.72 30.39
N ASP A 640 -30.59 -14.55 31.38
CA ASP A 640 -31.49 -15.03 32.43
C ASP A 640 -31.67 -14.01 33.59
N SER A 641 -30.89 -12.93 33.58
CA SER A 641 -30.92 -11.83 34.56
C SER A 641 -30.97 -10.50 33.82
N THR A 642 -31.48 -9.46 34.48
CA THR A 642 -31.42 -8.06 34.01
C THR A 642 -30.30 -7.26 34.68
N ALA A 643 -29.42 -7.92 35.44
CA ALA A 643 -28.32 -7.32 36.17
C ALA A 643 -26.99 -8.01 35.88
N GLY A 644 -25.91 -7.24 35.88
CA GLY A 644 -24.52 -7.69 35.81
C GLY A 644 -23.76 -7.36 37.09
N SER A 645 -22.44 -7.33 37.00
CA SER A 645 -21.56 -6.85 38.06
C SER A 645 -20.52 -5.86 37.53
N VAL A 646 -19.96 -5.03 38.40
CA VAL A 646 -18.86 -4.13 38.08
C VAL A 646 -17.66 -4.50 38.93
N THR A 647 -16.54 -4.80 38.30
CA THR A 647 -15.28 -5.17 38.95
C THR A 647 -14.24 -4.07 38.81
N GLY A 648 -13.17 -4.13 39.59
CA GLY A 648 -12.05 -3.23 39.44
C GLY A 648 -11.14 -3.28 40.65
N ARG A 649 -10.28 -2.28 40.78
CA ARG A 649 -9.41 -2.11 41.96
C ARG A 649 -9.50 -0.71 42.54
N VAL A 650 -9.32 -0.61 43.85
CA VAL A 650 -9.10 0.64 44.56
C VAL A 650 -7.66 0.66 45.05
N LEU A 651 -6.91 1.67 44.63
CA LEU A 651 -5.51 1.88 44.98
C LEU A 651 -5.36 3.26 45.64
N ASP A 652 -4.30 3.46 46.40
CA ASP A 652 -3.88 4.79 46.84
C ASP A 652 -3.08 5.53 45.74
N GLN A 653 -2.69 6.77 46.02
CA GLN A 653 -1.92 7.60 45.09
C GLN A 653 -0.54 7.04 44.70
N ALA A 654 -0.01 6.04 45.41
CA ALA A 654 1.26 5.38 45.11
C ALA A 654 1.04 4.00 44.43
N ALA A 655 -0.18 3.75 43.92
CA ALA A 655 -0.64 2.49 43.34
C ALA A 655 -0.61 1.28 44.31
N ARG A 656 -0.67 1.53 45.62
CA ARG A 656 -0.76 0.44 46.61
C ARG A 656 -2.23 0.06 46.83
N PRO A 657 -2.56 -1.23 46.94
CA PRO A 657 -3.91 -1.68 47.25
C PRO A 657 -4.54 -1.01 48.47
N LEU A 658 -5.76 -0.49 48.31
CA LEU A 658 -6.52 0.12 49.39
C LEU A 658 -7.69 -0.80 49.78
N SER A 659 -7.57 -1.44 50.94
CA SER A 659 -8.61 -2.31 51.52
C SER A 659 -9.64 -1.50 52.30
N GLY A 660 -10.91 -1.90 52.25
CA GLY A 660 -11.97 -1.28 53.03
C GLY A 660 -12.58 -0.02 52.42
N ALA A 661 -12.24 0.34 51.18
CA ALA A 661 -12.87 1.45 50.47
C ALA A 661 -14.29 1.07 50.04
N THR A 662 -15.24 1.99 50.19
CA THR A 662 -16.61 1.80 49.72
C THR A 662 -16.67 2.15 48.24
N VAL A 663 -17.12 1.21 47.41
CA VAL A 663 -17.27 1.39 45.97
C VAL A 663 -18.75 1.34 45.60
N THR A 664 -19.27 2.42 45.03
CA THR A 664 -20.69 2.57 44.69
C THR A 664 -20.84 2.78 43.19
N VAL A 665 -21.74 2.01 42.56
CA VAL A 665 -22.18 2.28 41.18
C VAL A 665 -23.37 3.23 41.23
N LEU A 666 -23.29 4.31 40.45
CA LEU A 666 -24.21 5.44 40.45
C LEU A 666 -24.83 5.62 39.06
N ASP A 667 -26.13 5.90 39.04
CA ASP A 667 -26.88 6.42 37.89
C ASP A 667 -27.19 7.90 38.16
N GLY A 668 -26.39 8.79 37.56
CA GLY A 668 -26.33 10.19 37.99
C GLY A 668 -25.91 10.28 39.47
N ALA A 669 -26.79 10.84 40.32
CA ALA A 669 -26.57 10.91 41.76
C ALA A 669 -27.15 9.71 42.55
N ARG A 670 -27.86 8.79 41.88
CA ARG A 670 -28.59 7.70 42.52
C ARG A 670 -27.70 6.46 42.68
N PRO A 671 -27.47 5.94 43.90
CA PRO A 671 -26.77 4.68 44.09
C PRO A 671 -27.61 3.49 43.60
N LEU A 672 -26.98 2.60 42.84
CA LEU A 672 -27.56 1.36 42.32
C LEU A 672 -27.21 0.17 43.22
N ALA A 673 -25.91 0.00 43.47
CA ALA A 673 -25.32 -1.07 44.27
C ALA A 673 -23.95 -0.62 44.79
N ALA A 674 -23.47 -1.27 45.85
CA ALA A 674 -22.17 -0.97 46.43
C ALA A 674 -21.48 -2.24 46.94
N ALA A 675 -20.16 -2.17 47.02
CA ALA A 675 -19.29 -3.19 47.61
C ALA A 675 -18.14 -2.53 48.39
N THR A 676 -17.32 -3.36 49.02
CA THR A 676 -16.11 -2.92 49.71
C THR A 676 -14.89 -3.57 49.05
N SER A 677 -13.80 -2.81 48.86
CA SER A 677 -12.56 -3.36 48.32
C SER A 677 -11.89 -4.34 49.29
N GLY A 678 -11.33 -5.41 48.73
CA GLY A 678 -10.61 -6.45 49.45
C GLY A 678 -9.14 -6.08 49.78
N PRO A 679 -8.38 -6.99 50.42
CA PRO A 679 -6.99 -6.76 50.82
C PRO A 679 -6.02 -6.43 49.67
N ASP A 680 -6.32 -6.90 48.46
CA ASP A 680 -5.59 -6.61 47.22
C ASP A 680 -6.18 -5.42 46.43
N GLY A 681 -7.12 -4.70 47.04
CA GLY A 681 -7.82 -3.57 46.46
C GLY A 681 -8.94 -3.97 45.50
N ALA A 682 -9.09 -5.25 45.17
CA ALA A 682 -10.12 -5.69 44.23
C ALA A 682 -11.52 -5.50 44.80
N PHE A 683 -12.47 -5.12 43.95
CA PHE A 683 -13.88 -5.07 44.30
C PHE A 683 -14.73 -5.77 43.24
N THR A 684 -15.92 -6.19 43.65
CA THR A 684 -16.99 -6.64 42.75
C THR A 684 -18.29 -6.11 43.30
N VAL A 685 -18.94 -5.22 42.56
CA VAL A 685 -20.29 -4.72 42.84
C VAL A 685 -21.27 -5.58 42.04
N ASP A 686 -21.91 -6.54 42.70
CA ASP A 686 -22.90 -7.41 42.07
C ASP A 686 -24.29 -6.76 41.98
N GLY A 687 -25.15 -7.31 41.13
CA GLY A 687 -26.57 -6.95 41.06
C GLY A 687 -26.81 -5.56 40.46
N VAL A 688 -25.88 -5.06 39.65
CA VAL A 688 -26.01 -3.76 38.99
C VAL A 688 -26.97 -3.90 37.80
N PRO A 689 -28.10 -3.16 37.76
CA PRO A 689 -29.04 -3.24 36.64
C PRO A 689 -28.38 -2.90 35.31
N MET A 690 -28.79 -3.57 34.23
CA MET A 690 -28.34 -3.23 32.87
C MET A 690 -28.55 -1.73 32.58
N GLY A 691 -27.53 -1.09 32.00
CA GLY A 691 -27.60 0.31 31.59
C GLY A 691 -26.24 0.89 31.20
N GLU A 692 -26.27 2.08 30.64
CA GLU A 692 -25.11 2.81 30.13
C GLU A 692 -24.92 4.12 30.89
N GLY A 693 -23.70 4.67 30.83
CA GLY A 693 -23.41 5.99 31.40
C GLY A 693 -23.32 6.03 32.92
N TYR A 694 -23.20 4.87 33.58
CA TYR A 694 -23.03 4.81 35.01
C TYR A 694 -21.66 5.36 35.44
N ALA A 695 -21.59 5.73 36.71
CA ALA A 695 -20.35 6.11 37.37
C ALA A 695 -20.00 5.13 38.49
N VAL A 696 -18.72 4.82 38.64
CA VAL A 696 -18.18 4.04 39.77
C VAL A 696 -17.42 5.02 40.65
N ARG A 697 -17.88 5.19 41.88
CA ARG A 697 -17.28 6.09 42.87
C ARG A 697 -16.67 5.27 44.01
N ALA A 698 -15.40 5.49 44.29
CA ALA A 698 -14.69 4.86 45.39
C ALA A 698 -14.35 5.90 46.48
N GLU A 699 -14.60 5.55 47.74
CA GLU A 699 -14.41 6.43 48.90
C GLU A 699 -13.73 5.68 50.05
N ALA A 700 -12.77 6.34 50.71
CA ALA A 700 -12.11 5.84 51.90
C ALA A 700 -11.74 6.98 52.85
N THR A 701 -11.77 6.73 54.14
CA THR A 701 -11.39 7.72 55.16
C THR A 701 -9.98 8.25 54.92
N GLY A 702 -9.81 9.57 55.01
CA GLY A 702 -8.51 10.23 54.83
C GLY A 702 -8.07 10.42 53.37
N HIS A 703 -8.91 10.07 52.40
CA HIS A 703 -8.64 10.21 50.97
C HIS A 703 -9.75 11.01 50.27
N LEU A 704 -9.41 11.61 49.14
CA LEU A 704 -10.35 12.22 48.20
C LEU A 704 -11.04 11.12 47.37
N ALA A 705 -12.35 11.26 47.16
CA ALA A 705 -13.12 10.29 46.38
C ALA A 705 -12.68 10.28 44.92
N ALA A 706 -12.56 9.10 44.33
CA ALA A 706 -12.32 8.94 42.90
C ALA A 706 -13.58 8.47 42.20
N THR A 707 -13.86 8.99 41.01
CA THR A 707 -15.02 8.59 40.20
C THR A 707 -14.59 8.29 38.78
N ARG A 708 -15.05 7.16 38.24
CA ARG A 708 -14.96 6.83 36.82
C ARG A 708 -16.35 6.84 36.21
N THR A 709 -16.52 7.47 35.05
CA THR A 709 -17.81 7.58 34.36
C THR A 709 -17.81 6.79 33.06
N GLY A 710 -18.97 6.66 32.41
CA GLY A 710 -19.10 5.95 31.14
C GLY A 710 -19.12 4.43 31.28
N ILE A 711 -19.46 3.91 32.47
CA ILE A 711 -19.57 2.47 32.70
C ILE A 711 -20.87 1.94 32.10
N THR A 712 -20.73 0.89 31.29
CA THR A 712 -21.84 0.15 30.68
C THR A 712 -21.91 -1.23 31.28
N VAL A 713 -23.07 -1.59 31.83
CA VAL A 713 -23.30 -2.89 32.46
C VAL A 713 -24.25 -3.71 31.61
N GLU A 714 -23.76 -4.86 31.17
CA GLU A 714 -24.54 -5.88 30.47
C GLU A 714 -24.91 -7.00 31.46
N PRO A 715 -26.11 -7.60 31.31
CA PRO A 715 -26.57 -8.64 32.22
C PRO A 715 -25.65 -9.86 32.23
N VAL A 716 -25.53 -10.50 33.39
CA VAL A 716 -24.72 -11.71 33.63
C VAL A 716 -23.24 -11.61 33.22
N THR A 717 -22.73 -10.39 33.02
CA THR A 717 -21.32 -10.12 32.75
C THR A 717 -20.73 -9.24 33.85
N ALA A 718 -19.41 -9.35 34.03
CA ALA A 718 -18.64 -8.46 34.87
C ALA A 718 -18.02 -7.37 33.99
N THR A 719 -18.44 -6.12 34.19
CA THR A 719 -17.82 -4.96 33.57
C THR A 719 -16.61 -4.52 34.39
N ASP A 720 -15.42 -4.57 33.83
CA ASP A 720 -14.23 -4.04 34.49
C ASP A 720 -14.20 -2.51 34.41
N ALA A 721 -14.37 -1.85 35.55
CA ALA A 721 -14.20 -0.42 35.70
C ALA A 721 -12.74 -0.03 35.89
N GLY A 722 -11.78 -0.96 35.88
CA GLY A 722 -10.36 -0.71 36.05
C GLY A 722 -10.00 -0.19 37.46
N SER A 723 -8.89 0.52 37.55
CA SER A 723 -8.36 0.99 38.85
C SER A 723 -8.77 2.43 39.15
N LEU A 724 -9.38 2.66 40.31
CA LEU A 724 -9.61 3.98 40.89
C LEU A 724 -8.50 4.30 41.90
N LEU A 725 -7.79 5.41 41.68
CA LEU A 725 -6.73 5.88 42.58
C LEU A 725 -7.30 6.96 43.51
N LEU A 726 -7.27 6.68 44.81
CA LEU A 726 -7.69 7.61 45.86
C LEU A 726 -6.49 8.43 46.32
N LEU A 727 -6.62 9.75 46.23
CA LEU A 727 -5.57 10.70 46.54
C LEU A 727 -5.62 11.12 48.01
N PHE A 728 -4.47 11.38 48.63
CA PHE A 728 -4.45 12.15 49.88
C PHE A 728 -4.81 13.63 49.59
N PRO A 729 -5.36 14.36 50.58
CA PRO A 729 -5.62 15.79 50.43
C PRO A 729 -4.37 16.63 50.10
N GLU A 730 -3.21 16.18 50.57
CA GLU A 730 -1.92 16.82 50.33
C GLU A 730 -0.96 15.82 49.66
N ALA A 731 -0.24 16.29 48.64
CA ALA A 731 0.78 15.48 47.97
C ALA A 731 2.06 15.37 48.82
N GLU A 732 2.77 14.26 48.66
CA GLU A 732 4.06 14.04 49.31
C GLU A 732 5.18 14.55 48.40
N ALA A 733 5.98 15.51 48.89
CA ALA A 733 7.12 16.03 48.15
C ALA A 733 8.23 14.97 48.03
N VAL A 734 8.68 14.68 46.80
CA VAL A 734 9.74 13.70 46.52
C VAL A 734 11.07 14.39 46.23
N ALA A 735 11.06 15.43 45.40
CA ALA A 735 12.24 16.23 45.07
C ALA A 735 11.85 17.69 44.80
N ALA A 736 12.72 18.62 45.15
CA ALA A 736 12.54 20.04 44.90
C ALA A 736 13.90 20.73 44.70
N HIS A 737 14.03 21.50 43.63
CA HIS A 737 15.25 22.21 43.27
C HIS A 737 14.90 23.64 42.83
N THR A 738 15.22 24.63 43.66
CA THR A 738 15.11 26.06 43.31
C THR A 738 16.41 26.63 42.76
N PHE A 739 17.52 25.90 42.85
CA PHE A 739 18.86 26.31 42.40
C PHE A 739 19.48 27.55 43.07
N ASP A 740 18.74 28.28 43.91
CA ASP A 740 19.19 29.52 44.59
C ASP A 740 20.46 29.36 45.44
N ASP A 741 20.64 28.17 46.04
CA ASP A 741 21.77 27.87 46.91
C ASP A 741 23.06 27.53 46.14
N LEU A 742 23.01 27.46 44.80
CA LEU A 742 24.14 27.08 43.95
C LEU A 742 24.95 28.30 43.47
N PRO A 743 26.28 28.17 43.26
CA PRO A 743 27.09 29.24 42.68
C PRO A 743 26.79 29.44 41.20
N ASP A 744 27.01 30.66 40.69
CA ASP A 744 26.85 30.97 39.26
C ASP A 744 27.89 30.20 38.42
N GLY A 745 27.50 29.77 37.22
CA GLY A 745 28.39 29.06 36.29
C GLY A 745 27.98 27.60 36.05
N PRO A 746 28.88 26.73 35.57
CA PRO A 746 28.54 25.38 35.15
C PRO A 746 27.91 24.54 36.27
N LEU A 747 26.75 23.93 35.99
CA LEU A 747 26.11 22.97 36.89
C LEU A 747 26.76 21.59 36.70
N THR A 748 27.08 20.91 37.81
CA THR A 748 27.57 19.52 37.80
C THR A 748 26.54 18.57 38.38
N SER A 749 26.58 17.28 37.99
CA SER A 749 25.73 16.25 38.60
C SER A 749 25.91 16.20 40.12
N GLY A 750 24.80 16.13 40.85
CA GLY A 750 24.74 16.27 42.31
C GLY A 750 23.29 16.44 42.77
N ASP A 751 23.03 16.26 44.07
CA ASP A 751 21.70 16.45 44.69
C ASP A 751 20.54 15.74 43.97
N GLY A 752 20.77 14.52 43.47
CA GLY A 752 19.74 13.74 42.77
C GLY A 752 19.53 14.12 41.28
N LEU A 753 20.29 15.10 40.78
CA LEU A 753 20.29 15.51 39.37
C LEU A 753 21.52 14.98 38.63
N THR A 754 21.29 14.54 37.39
CA THR A 754 22.32 14.20 36.41
C THR A 754 22.37 15.27 35.34
N VAL A 755 23.57 15.81 35.07
CA VAL A 755 23.80 16.85 34.06
C VAL A 755 24.49 16.26 32.83
N SER A 756 24.00 16.62 31.64
CA SER A 756 24.65 16.38 30.37
C SER A 756 24.97 17.69 29.69
N SER A 757 26.25 17.98 29.46
CA SER A 757 26.75 19.17 28.74
C SER A 757 27.45 18.80 27.42
N ALA A 758 27.30 17.57 26.94
CA ALA A 758 28.04 17.05 25.79
C ALA A 758 27.70 17.73 24.45
N GLY A 759 26.56 18.43 24.35
CA GLY A 759 26.15 19.16 23.15
C GLY A 759 26.05 20.68 23.28
N GLY A 760 26.53 21.25 24.40
CA GLY A 760 26.43 22.69 24.69
C GLY A 760 26.79 23.03 26.14
N SER A 761 26.00 23.88 26.82
CA SER A 761 26.22 24.26 28.22
C SER A 761 24.99 24.04 29.10
N VAL A 762 25.25 23.79 30.39
CA VAL A 762 24.26 23.73 31.47
C VAL A 762 24.80 24.59 32.61
N GLU A 763 24.17 25.72 32.88
CA GLU A 763 24.73 26.78 33.73
C GLU A 763 23.68 27.32 34.70
N VAL A 764 24.07 27.50 35.97
CA VAL A 764 23.31 28.27 36.95
C VAL A 764 23.49 29.75 36.61
N VAL A 765 22.38 30.45 36.40
CA VAL A 765 22.33 31.86 36.01
C VAL A 765 21.43 32.64 36.97
N GLY A 766 21.79 33.90 37.25
CA GLY A 766 20.93 34.80 38.02
C GLY A 766 19.72 35.26 37.21
N THR A 767 18.55 35.26 37.85
CA THR A 767 17.27 35.76 37.30
C THR A 767 16.67 36.78 38.29
N PRO A 768 15.64 37.56 37.91
CA PRO A 768 15.03 38.52 38.83
C PRO A 768 14.51 37.92 40.13
N ASP A 769 14.10 36.64 40.11
CA ASP A 769 13.46 35.94 41.23
C ASP A 769 14.42 35.02 42.01
N GLY A 770 15.71 34.96 41.64
CA GLY A 770 16.68 34.07 42.28
C GLY A 770 17.74 33.57 41.31
N LYS A 771 17.96 32.26 41.31
CA LYS A 771 18.83 31.57 40.33
C LYS A 771 18.06 30.46 39.64
N SER A 772 18.40 30.25 38.38
CA SER A 772 17.75 29.23 37.56
C SER A 772 18.81 28.51 36.72
N VAL A 773 18.46 27.38 36.10
CA VAL A 773 19.38 26.63 35.24
C VAL A 773 19.09 26.92 33.78
N ARG A 774 20.06 27.49 33.07
CA ARG A 774 20.02 27.67 31.61
C ARG A 774 20.65 26.47 30.91
N LEU A 775 19.89 25.88 30.00
CA LEU A 775 20.34 24.84 29.07
C LEU A 775 20.53 25.48 27.70
N THR A 776 21.74 25.40 27.13
CA THR A 776 22.04 25.94 25.80
C THR A 776 22.63 24.87 24.91
N ARG A 777 22.03 24.64 23.74
CA ARG A 777 22.48 23.63 22.78
C ARG A 777 23.03 24.26 21.50
N THR A 778 24.29 23.97 21.20
CA THR A 778 25.05 24.57 20.10
C THR A 778 25.71 23.56 19.17
N ALA A 779 25.75 22.27 19.53
CA ALA A 779 26.33 21.20 18.73
C ALA A 779 25.28 20.22 18.18
N ASN A 780 25.57 19.58 17.03
CA ASN A 780 24.72 18.55 16.42
C ASN A 780 24.95 17.13 16.97
N SER A 781 25.88 16.96 17.91
CA SER A 781 26.20 15.70 18.59
C SER A 781 26.01 15.83 20.10
N GLY A 782 25.97 14.71 20.83
CA GLY A 782 25.79 14.69 22.29
C GLY A 782 24.39 15.13 22.75
N SER A 783 24.21 15.26 24.07
CA SER A 783 22.99 15.76 24.71
C SER A 783 23.31 16.99 25.56
N THR A 784 22.35 17.90 25.68
CA THR A 784 22.38 19.00 26.66
C THR A 784 21.12 18.90 27.50
N GLY A 785 21.25 18.72 28.82
CA GLY A 785 20.08 18.60 29.68
C GLY A 785 20.37 18.27 31.13
N VAL A 786 19.30 18.27 31.93
CA VAL A 786 19.29 17.87 33.33
C VAL A 786 18.19 16.83 33.54
N SER A 787 18.48 15.78 34.29
CA SER A 787 17.51 14.73 34.61
C SER A 787 17.56 14.26 36.06
N GLY A 788 16.41 13.96 36.64
CA GLY A 788 16.27 13.22 37.90
C GLY A 788 15.86 11.76 37.66
N THR A 789 16.29 10.85 38.54
CA THR A 789 15.93 9.42 38.50
C THR A 789 15.03 9.07 39.68
N TYR A 790 13.97 8.32 39.43
CA TYR A 790 12.91 8.01 40.39
C TYR A 790 12.45 6.54 40.28
N ALA A 791 11.57 6.13 41.17
CA ALA A 791 10.89 4.84 41.12
C ALA A 791 9.46 5.00 41.66
N LEU A 792 8.66 5.84 41.00
CA LEU A 792 7.33 6.24 41.47
C LEU A 792 6.22 5.60 40.63
N ASN A 793 5.16 5.13 41.30
CA ASN A 793 3.96 4.56 40.70
C ASN A 793 2.72 5.33 41.20
N GLY A 794 1.55 5.04 40.66
CA GLY A 794 0.31 5.77 40.93
C GLY A 794 0.26 7.13 40.24
N ILE A 795 -0.18 8.14 40.99
CA ILE A 795 -0.27 9.54 40.55
C ILE A 795 1.01 10.27 40.93
N VAL A 796 1.73 10.78 39.93
CA VAL A 796 2.98 11.52 40.11
C VAL A 796 2.83 12.88 39.45
N THR A 797 3.14 13.97 40.17
CA THR A 797 3.18 15.30 39.57
C THR A 797 4.61 15.74 39.36
N VAL A 798 4.92 16.18 38.15
CA VAL A 798 6.20 16.82 37.78
C VAL A 798 5.90 18.26 37.41
N GLU A 799 6.56 19.20 38.07
CA GLU A 799 6.35 20.63 37.86
C GLU A 799 7.70 21.35 37.72
N ALA A 800 7.78 22.32 36.82
CA ALA A 800 8.88 23.28 36.78
C ALA A 800 8.43 24.57 36.10
N LYS A 801 9.07 25.68 36.45
CA LYS A 801 9.02 26.91 35.67
C LYS A 801 9.96 26.78 34.49
N VAL A 802 9.46 27.10 33.30
CA VAL A 802 10.21 27.01 32.05
C VAL A 802 10.06 28.30 31.26
N MET A 803 11.18 28.82 30.77
CA MET A 803 11.22 30.01 29.93
C MET A 803 12.12 29.74 28.72
N SER A 804 11.74 30.29 27.57
CA SER A 804 12.66 30.45 26.43
C SER A 804 12.91 31.94 26.24
N GLU A 805 14.16 32.36 26.12
CA GLU A 805 14.53 33.79 26.04
C GLU A 805 14.49 34.34 24.62
N GLU A 806 14.48 33.46 23.61
CA GLU A 806 14.63 33.81 22.21
C GLU A 806 13.50 33.22 21.35
N LEU A 807 13.15 33.92 20.27
CA LEU A 807 12.32 33.33 19.22
C LEU A 807 13.14 32.36 18.39
N TYR A 808 12.54 31.23 18.07
CA TYR A 808 13.01 30.38 17.00
C TYR A 808 13.01 31.15 15.67
N THR A 809 14.15 31.14 14.98
CA THR A 809 14.36 31.81 13.70
C THR A 809 14.42 30.84 12.52
N SER A 810 15.19 29.75 12.62
CA SER A 810 15.33 28.72 11.57
C SER A 810 16.02 27.44 12.09
N GLY A 811 15.96 26.34 11.32
CA GLY A 811 16.62 25.06 11.65
C GLY A 811 15.77 24.08 12.48
N ASN A 812 16.39 23.04 13.02
CA ASN A 812 15.71 22.13 13.94
C ASN A 812 15.74 22.70 15.36
N HIS A 813 14.62 22.60 16.09
CA HIS A 813 14.47 23.16 17.43
C HIS A 813 13.47 22.31 18.20
N TRP A 814 13.91 21.73 19.31
CA TRP A 814 13.05 20.89 20.16
C TRP A 814 13.69 20.75 21.54
N TRP A 815 13.05 21.35 22.55
CA TRP A 815 13.45 21.24 23.95
C TRP A 815 12.39 20.46 24.72
N GLY A 816 12.73 19.29 25.24
CA GLY A 816 11.86 18.50 26.11
C GLY A 816 11.71 19.17 27.47
N VAL A 817 10.48 19.50 27.88
CA VAL A 817 10.19 20.34 29.06
C VAL A 817 8.88 19.95 29.78
N PRO A 818 8.72 18.75 30.35
CA PRO A 818 9.68 17.66 30.47
C PRO A 818 9.43 16.48 29.52
N TYR A 819 10.41 15.58 29.45
CA TYR A 819 10.23 14.19 29.03
C TYR A 819 10.17 13.28 30.25
N ILE A 820 9.21 12.38 30.26
CA ILE A 820 9.01 11.37 31.31
C ILE A 820 9.28 10.00 30.72
N ARG A 821 10.18 9.24 31.35
CA ARG A 821 10.59 7.91 30.87
C ARG A 821 10.33 6.81 31.88
N GLY A 822 10.00 5.64 31.34
CA GLY A 822 9.93 4.39 32.08
C GLY A 822 11.30 3.75 32.31
N THR A 823 11.30 2.66 33.07
CA THR A 823 12.52 1.89 33.45
C THR A 823 13.31 1.34 32.26
N ASN A 824 12.66 1.12 31.11
CA ASN A 824 13.30 0.66 29.88
C ASN A 824 13.75 1.84 28.98
N GLY A 825 13.69 3.08 29.47
CA GLY A 825 14.11 4.29 28.76
C GLY A 825 13.12 4.79 27.70
N GLN A 826 11.93 4.18 27.60
CA GLN A 826 10.86 4.59 26.68
C GLN A 826 10.23 5.91 27.13
N ASN A 827 9.89 6.78 26.17
CA ASN A 827 9.22 8.06 26.43
C ASN A 827 7.72 7.82 26.60
N ALA A 828 7.19 8.09 27.78
CA ALA A 828 5.78 7.94 28.08
C ALA A 828 5.01 9.26 27.96
N VAL A 829 5.59 10.34 28.50
CA VAL A 829 5.07 11.71 28.31
C VAL A 829 6.18 12.56 27.71
N SER A 830 5.82 13.41 26.75
CA SER A 830 6.76 14.27 26.04
C SER A 830 6.11 15.62 25.80
N VAL A 831 6.51 16.61 26.59
CA VAL A 831 6.15 18.02 26.40
C VAL A 831 7.38 18.72 25.83
N ALA A 832 7.20 19.64 24.89
CA ALA A 832 8.32 20.37 24.31
C ALA A 832 8.00 21.83 23.99
N PHE A 833 9.01 22.68 24.14
CA PHE A 833 9.03 24.01 23.54
C PHE A 833 9.73 23.88 22.18
N THR A 834 8.98 24.12 21.11
CA THR A 834 9.46 23.98 19.73
C THR A 834 8.89 25.06 18.84
N LYS A 835 9.75 25.71 18.04
CA LYS A 835 9.33 26.64 16.98
C LYS A 835 8.29 27.67 17.44
N ASN A 836 8.56 28.35 18.57
CA ASN A 836 7.66 29.35 19.20
C ASN A 836 6.33 28.79 19.74
N THR A 837 6.21 27.48 19.89
CA THR A 837 5.02 26.80 20.40
C THR A 837 5.35 25.80 21.52
N VAL A 838 4.37 25.60 22.40
CA VAL A 838 4.34 24.46 23.32
C VAL A 838 3.60 23.32 22.62
N VAL A 839 4.22 22.15 22.59
CA VAL A 839 3.64 20.93 22.03
C VAL A 839 3.70 19.81 23.05
N ALA A 840 2.77 18.87 22.98
CA ALA A 840 2.81 17.64 23.75
C ALA A 840 2.39 16.46 22.88
N TYR A 841 2.88 15.27 23.21
CA TYR A 841 2.40 14.03 22.60
C TYR A 841 1.08 13.58 23.25
N GLU A 842 0.10 13.22 22.43
CA GLU A 842 -1.14 12.56 22.84
C GLU A 842 -1.19 11.23 22.09
N GLY A 843 -0.85 10.13 22.77
CA GLY A 843 -0.48 8.89 22.09
C GLY A 843 0.80 9.08 21.25
N THR A 844 0.80 8.55 20.03
CA THR A 844 1.95 8.65 19.12
C THR A 844 1.97 9.94 18.30
N ALA A 845 0.94 10.78 18.39
CA ALA A 845 0.81 12.02 17.63
C ALA A 845 1.15 13.25 18.49
N THR A 846 1.66 14.31 17.84
CA THR A 846 1.90 15.60 18.48
C THR A 846 0.68 16.51 18.41
N ARG A 847 0.41 17.23 19.48
CA ARG A 847 -0.61 18.27 19.58
C ARG A 847 0.01 19.61 19.96
N THR A 848 -0.29 20.66 19.19
CA THR A 848 0.10 22.03 19.54
C THR A 848 -0.84 22.56 20.62
N ILE A 849 -0.27 23.00 21.73
CA ILE A 849 -1.00 23.54 22.89
C ILE A 849 -1.24 25.04 22.72
N GLY A 850 -0.23 25.77 22.26
CA GLY A 850 -0.28 27.21 22.08
C GLY A 850 1.10 27.79 21.77
N ALA A 851 1.16 29.10 21.51
CA ALA A 851 2.42 29.81 21.39
C ALA A 851 3.00 30.12 22.78
N TYR A 852 4.33 30.13 22.91
CA TYR A 852 4.99 30.71 24.08
C TYR A 852 5.59 32.08 23.72
N GLU A 853 5.72 32.93 24.72
CA GLU A 853 6.28 34.28 24.63
C GLU A 853 7.73 34.26 25.11
N PRO A 854 8.70 34.77 24.32
CA PRO A 854 10.08 34.88 24.75
C PRO A 854 10.21 35.74 26.01
N GLY A 855 11.02 35.27 26.97
CA GLY A 855 11.27 35.96 28.24
C GLY A 855 10.13 35.84 29.27
N ARG A 856 9.05 35.11 28.95
CA ARG A 856 7.98 34.80 29.91
C ARG A 856 8.20 33.42 30.53
N TRP A 857 8.05 33.34 31.85
CA TRP A 857 7.97 32.10 32.59
C TRP A 857 6.61 31.43 32.42
N TYR A 858 6.65 30.10 32.24
CA TYR A 858 5.49 29.23 32.25
C TYR A 858 5.68 28.17 33.33
N THR A 859 4.73 28.02 34.24
CA THR A 859 4.71 26.85 35.14
C THR A 859 4.14 25.67 34.36
N VAL A 860 4.97 24.69 34.04
CA VAL A 860 4.58 23.48 33.32
C VAL A 860 4.42 22.35 34.33
N SER A 861 3.19 21.87 34.52
CA SER A 861 2.89 20.76 35.44
C SER A 861 2.29 19.58 34.67
N VAL A 862 2.85 18.39 34.87
CA VAL A 862 2.40 17.12 34.29
C VAL A 862 1.94 16.21 35.42
N VAL A 863 0.65 15.86 35.45
CA VAL A 863 0.09 14.91 36.42
C VAL A 863 -0.04 13.57 35.72
N ILE A 864 0.72 12.57 36.17
CA ILE A 864 0.93 11.30 35.49
C ILE A 864 0.19 10.21 36.27
N ASP A 865 -0.73 9.50 35.61
CA ASP A 865 -1.37 8.29 36.11
C ASP A 865 -0.72 7.06 35.48
N THR A 866 0.21 6.47 36.21
CA THR A 866 0.95 5.26 35.78
C THR A 866 0.09 3.99 35.80
N VAL A 867 -1.07 3.99 36.45
CA VAL A 867 -1.93 2.80 36.48
C VAL A 867 -2.86 2.78 35.29
N ASN A 868 -3.46 3.93 34.97
CA ASN A 868 -4.37 4.07 33.84
C ASN A 868 -3.67 4.47 32.53
N GLN A 869 -2.36 4.77 32.59
CA GLN A 869 -1.51 5.15 31.45
C GLN A 869 -1.96 6.46 30.79
N ARG A 870 -2.31 7.44 31.62
CA ARG A 870 -2.86 8.75 31.23
C ARG A 870 -2.13 9.88 31.92
N PHE A 871 -2.16 11.08 31.33
CA PHE A 871 -1.66 12.28 32.00
C PHE A 871 -2.50 13.51 31.70
N ASP A 872 -2.45 14.46 32.63
CA ASP A 872 -2.91 15.82 32.42
C ASP A 872 -1.72 16.77 32.26
N LEU A 873 -1.89 17.79 31.43
CA LEU A 873 -0.92 18.87 31.26
C LEU A 873 -1.55 20.19 31.71
N TYR A 874 -0.82 20.91 32.55
CA TYR A 874 -1.17 22.24 33.02
C TYR A 874 -0.10 23.24 32.57
N LEU A 875 -0.55 24.43 32.16
CA LEU A 875 0.29 25.60 31.94
C LEU A 875 -0.25 26.74 32.79
N ASP A 876 0.58 27.29 33.67
CA ASP A 876 0.21 28.35 34.61
C ASP A 876 -1.04 27.99 35.43
N GLY A 877 -1.11 26.75 35.93
CA GLY A 877 -2.25 26.20 36.67
C GLY A 877 -3.51 25.94 35.84
N ARG A 878 -3.53 26.28 34.54
CA ARG A 878 -4.65 25.97 33.65
C ARG A 878 -4.45 24.60 33.00
N ARG A 879 -5.41 23.69 33.16
CA ARG A 879 -5.42 22.42 32.41
C ARG A 879 -5.55 22.69 30.92
N VAL A 880 -4.57 22.22 30.15
CA VAL A 880 -4.48 22.38 28.69
C VAL A 880 -4.57 21.06 27.93
N LEU A 881 -4.24 19.94 28.59
CA LEU A 881 -4.63 18.59 28.17
C LEU A 881 -5.25 17.87 29.36
N ASP A 882 -6.30 17.13 29.07
CA ASP A 882 -7.13 16.42 30.04
C ASP A 882 -7.22 14.96 29.59
N ASP A 883 -6.85 14.05 30.49
CA ASP A 883 -6.85 12.61 30.29
C ASP A 883 -6.18 12.23 28.95
N ALA A 884 -4.92 12.63 28.74
CA ALA A 884 -4.20 12.33 27.49
C ALA A 884 -3.51 10.96 27.55
N ALA A 885 -3.51 10.21 26.44
CA ALA A 885 -2.82 8.92 26.36
C ALA A 885 -1.30 9.07 26.39
N PHE A 886 -0.60 8.15 27.06
CA PHE A 886 0.85 8.04 26.94
C PHE A 886 1.29 7.72 25.52
N ARG A 887 2.48 8.20 25.18
CA ARG A 887 3.18 7.85 23.94
C ARG A 887 3.61 6.39 23.91
N ALA A 888 4.05 5.87 25.05
CA ALA A 888 4.37 4.47 25.28
C ALA A 888 4.04 4.13 26.73
N PRO A 889 3.61 2.90 27.03
CA PRO A 889 3.30 2.51 28.39
C PRO A 889 4.55 2.55 29.29
N LEU A 890 4.34 2.88 30.57
CA LEU A 890 5.39 2.92 31.59
C LEU A 890 4.93 2.14 32.84
N ASP A 891 5.84 1.36 33.43
CA ASP A 891 5.55 0.66 34.68
C ASP A 891 5.71 1.59 35.89
N SER A 892 6.80 2.38 35.89
CA SER A 892 7.09 3.43 36.87
C SER A 892 7.71 4.66 36.22
N VAL A 893 7.53 5.83 36.84
CA VAL A 893 8.28 7.03 36.47
C VAL A 893 9.72 6.82 36.92
N ALA A 894 10.59 6.52 35.96
CA ALA A 894 11.99 6.19 36.20
C ALA A 894 12.91 7.40 35.98
N GLN A 895 12.56 8.28 35.03
CA GLN A 895 13.35 9.47 34.74
C GLN A 895 12.44 10.64 34.37
N VAL A 896 12.80 11.82 34.89
CA VAL A 896 12.27 13.12 34.44
C VAL A 896 13.43 13.89 33.84
N GLU A 897 13.31 14.32 32.60
CA GLU A 897 14.41 14.94 31.86
C GLU A 897 13.98 16.20 31.13
N TYR A 898 14.80 17.24 31.26
CA TYR A 898 14.73 18.45 30.47
C TYR A 898 15.96 18.52 29.58
N TYR A 899 15.78 18.40 28.26
CA TYR A 899 16.93 18.25 27.36
C TYR A 899 16.66 18.58 25.89
N ALA A 900 17.75 18.72 25.14
CA ALA A 900 17.77 18.66 23.68
C ALA A 900 18.97 17.82 23.19
N ASN A 901 18.76 17.08 22.10
CA ASN A 901 19.78 16.27 21.43
C ASN A 901 19.73 16.43 19.90
N SER A 902 20.56 15.68 19.17
CA SER A 902 20.58 15.67 17.70
C SER A 902 20.82 17.08 17.14
N SER A 903 20.22 17.44 16.01
CA SER A 903 20.33 18.78 15.41
C SER A 903 19.37 19.82 15.99
N ASN A 904 18.80 19.60 17.19
CA ASN A 904 17.95 20.60 17.84
C ASN A 904 18.82 21.66 18.52
N TYR A 905 18.60 22.94 18.24
CA TYR A 905 19.39 24.05 18.80
C TYR A 905 18.52 25.02 19.61
N GLY A 906 19.15 25.88 20.40
CA GLY A 906 18.51 26.98 21.13
C GLY A 906 18.84 26.96 22.62
N SER A 907 17.98 27.57 23.43
CA SER A 907 18.09 27.55 24.89
C SER A 907 16.73 27.56 25.59
N VAL A 908 16.73 26.99 26.79
CA VAL A 908 15.63 27.11 27.76
C VAL A 908 16.22 27.36 29.16
N VAL A 909 15.48 28.06 29.99
CA VAL A 909 15.78 28.29 31.40
C VAL A 909 14.74 27.58 32.24
N ILE A 910 15.18 26.86 33.27
CA ILE A 910 14.35 26.03 34.14
C ILE A 910 14.57 26.45 35.58
N ASP A 911 13.48 26.54 36.33
CA ASP A 911 13.47 26.86 37.75
C ASP A 911 12.39 26.07 38.48
N ASP A 912 12.44 26.04 39.82
CA ASP A 912 11.43 25.41 40.68
C ASP A 912 11.09 23.96 40.28
N PHE A 913 12.10 23.15 39.94
CA PHE A 913 11.87 21.77 39.53
C PHE A 913 11.41 20.92 40.72
N ARG A 914 10.18 20.41 40.65
CA ARG A 914 9.51 19.64 41.71
C ARG A 914 8.96 18.33 41.19
N VAL A 915 9.09 17.29 42.01
CA VAL A 915 8.44 15.99 41.81
C VAL A 915 7.70 15.63 43.09
N SER A 916 6.44 15.26 42.96
CA SER A 916 5.57 14.91 44.09
C SER A 916 4.79 13.64 43.81
N GLN A 917 4.54 12.85 44.86
CA GLN A 917 3.61 11.73 44.84
C GLN A 917 2.22 12.26 45.20
N GLY A 918 1.25 12.12 44.30
CA GLY A 918 -0.08 12.72 44.39
C GLY A 918 -0.25 13.93 43.46
N PHE A 919 -1.41 14.59 43.55
CA PHE A 919 -1.72 15.78 42.77
C PHE A 919 -1.12 17.04 43.42
N ALA A 920 -0.21 17.71 42.71
CA ALA A 920 0.46 18.91 43.21
C ALA A 920 0.68 19.93 42.08
N VAL A 921 -0.38 20.66 41.73
CA VAL A 921 -0.32 21.72 40.72
C VAL A 921 -0.48 23.07 41.41
N GLU A 922 0.49 23.98 41.21
CA GLU A 922 0.46 25.30 41.83
C GLU A 922 -0.84 26.06 41.49
N GLY A 923 -1.51 26.59 42.52
CA GLY A 923 -2.75 27.36 42.36
C GLY A 923 -4.01 26.54 42.06
N VAL A 924 -3.94 25.21 42.03
CA VAL A 924 -5.09 24.34 41.73
C VAL A 924 -5.40 23.45 42.93
N THR A 925 -6.62 23.53 43.46
CA THR A 925 -7.10 22.58 44.48
C THR A 925 -7.58 21.29 43.82
N ASN A 926 -7.20 20.16 44.40
CA ASN A 926 -7.69 18.83 44.04
C ASN A 926 -9.14 18.67 44.56
N ALA A 927 -10.12 19.21 43.82
CA ALA A 927 -11.54 19.20 44.17
C ALA A 927 -12.36 18.33 43.21
#